data_AF-A0A7C2EPC9-F1
#
_entry.id   AF-A0A7C2EPC9-F1
#
_cell.length_a   1.000
_cell.length_b   1.000
_cell.length_c   1.000
_cell.angle_alpha   90.00
_cell.angle_beta   90.00
_cell.angle_gamma   90.00
#
_symmetry.space_group_name_H-M   'P 1'
#
loop_
_entity.id
_entity.type
_entity.pdbx_description
1 polymer ?
#
loop_
_entity_poly.entity_id
_entity_poly.type
_entity_poly.pdbx_seq_one_letter_code
_entity_poly.pdbx_strand_id
1 'polypeptide(L)'
;MRRLVLGTASLVLFRIAIAGEPVSYNRDIRPILSKNCFACHGPDEHSRQAGVRLDAREYATGQKGGLKAIVPGDRASSRVMVRIRHPKRPMPPPETGNKLTQEEIELIGRWIDQGAHYEAHWAFEPPRRPALPEVKDAGWPKNEIDYLVLGRLEAEGLKPSPEADRYTLIRRLYLDLIGLPPPLEAVDAFVSDPNPASYERLVEELLNSPHYGERWASVWLDLARYADSKGYEADRLRSIWPWRDWVIRALNDNLPYDRFTILQLAGDLLPEASRDHLIATGLHRNTMTNDEGGTDDEEFRDAAVKDRVATTGQVWMGLTWGCAQCHNHKYDPVSQKEFYQLYAFFNQTEDSDKIDDRPRLKLDGNVTTLILRELPAEQRRQTRVHQRGNFLDPGDPVEPDVPAAFHPFPEGAPRNRLGLAQWLVDKRNPLTARVAVNRFWARLFGTGLVETEEDFGNQGAPPSHPELLDWMATEFMRLDWDMKALLRTIVLSATYRQTSDVSPELLERDRFNRLLARGPRVRLEAEIVRDQMLAASGLLSRKMFGPPVMPLQPEGVWQVVYSRDRWVTSSGEDRYRRALYTFRRRTSPYPALMSFDAPSGEVCTLRRIRTNTPLQALVNLNDPLALEAASALAVRLFRTTGESFQERLRHAFRLVLIRPPEQAELDRLAKLYEEARAKLKRDPEAARKLLEPAKIIYPEDRRQVIVPPSTSGAVEWRFRGADPGDGWTRPDFDDSLWERGAALFGRIAPKKPPKEGEEELVYTPPPVRTPWDSERLWLRRVFEVPGEGFEDFRLRVEFRGSFDVWVNGVHAGSSGEESA
;
A
#
# COMPACT_ATOMS: atom_id res chain seq x y z
N MET A 1 68.30 -30.82 41.69
CA MET A 1 69.34 -31.55 40.92
C MET A 1 68.70 -32.17 39.69
N ARG A 2 69.30 -31.88 38.53
CA ARG A 2 69.31 -32.58 37.23
C ARG A 2 68.45 -33.84 36.99
N ARG A 3 67.77 -33.83 35.82
CA ARG A 3 67.68 -34.85 34.74
C ARG A 3 66.97 -36.19 35.07
N LEU A 4 66.35 -36.97 34.16
CA LEU A 4 65.79 -36.89 32.79
C LEU A 4 65.30 -38.33 32.49
N VAL A 5 64.27 -38.54 31.64
CA VAL A 5 64.10 -39.64 30.64
C VAL A 5 62.69 -40.28 30.58
N LEU A 6 62.07 -40.04 29.42
CA LEU A 6 61.16 -40.81 28.55
C LEU A 6 60.25 -41.94 29.08
N GLY A 7 59.00 -41.89 28.58
CA GLY A 7 58.13 -43.08 28.43
C GLY A 7 56.81 -42.72 27.73
N THR A 8 56.79 -42.83 26.40
CA THR A 8 55.64 -42.66 25.49
C THR A 8 54.48 -43.62 25.78
N ALA A 9 53.24 -43.11 25.90
CA ALA A 9 52.03 -43.91 25.79
C ALA A 9 51.06 -43.28 24.79
N SER A 10 50.79 -44.02 23.71
CA SER A 10 49.91 -43.69 22.60
C SER A 10 48.46 -43.45 23.07
N LEU A 11 47.94 -42.26 22.79
CA LEU A 11 46.49 -42.02 22.71
C LEU A 11 46.04 -42.28 21.26
N VAL A 12 45.42 -43.43 21.03
CA VAL A 12 44.60 -43.68 19.85
C VAL A 12 43.29 -42.91 20.03
N LEU A 13 43.24 -41.70 19.47
CA LEU A 13 42.00 -40.94 19.31
C LEU A 13 41.19 -41.58 18.18
N PHE A 14 40.13 -42.30 18.56
CA PHE A 14 39.03 -42.64 17.68
C PHE A 14 38.38 -41.33 17.19
N ARG A 15 38.76 -40.87 16.00
CA ARG A 15 37.96 -39.90 15.25
C ARG A 15 36.74 -40.65 14.74
N ILE A 16 35.63 -40.56 15.47
CA ILE A 16 34.31 -40.80 14.88
C ILE A 16 34.14 -39.74 13.81
N ALA A 17 34.17 -40.17 12.55
CA ALA A 17 33.77 -39.33 11.43
C ALA A 17 32.28 -39.02 11.62
N ILE A 18 31.98 -37.80 12.06
CA ILE A 18 30.64 -37.24 11.94
C ILE A 18 30.34 -37.24 10.44
N ALA A 19 29.44 -38.12 10.01
CA ALA A 19 28.86 -38.02 8.67
C ALA A 19 28.23 -36.63 8.59
N GLY A 20 28.80 -35.76 7.75
CA GLY A 20 28.31 -34.39 7.59
C GLY A 20 26.85 -34.40 7.20
N GLU A 21 26.11 -33.38 7.63
CA GLU A 21 24.67 -33.24 7.33
C GLU A 21 24.36 -33.48 5.83
N PRO A 22 23.21 -34.09 5.52
CA PRO A 22 22.75 -34.25 4.13
C PRO A 22 22.75 -32.91 3.40
N VAL A 23 23.30 -32.90 2.19
CA VAL A 23 23.33 -31.69 1.36
C VAL A 23 21.93 -31.50 0.75
N SER A 24 21.27 -30.39 1.07
CA SER A 24 19.96 -30.05 0.51
C SER A 24 20.13 -29.34 -0.82
N TYR A 25 19.39 -29.76 -1.84
CA TYR A 25 19.45 -29.12 -3.13
C TYR A 25 19.00 -27.66 -3.07
N ASN A 26 17.89 -27.35 -2.41
CA ASN A 26 17.39 -25.98 -2.36
C ASN A 26 18.24 -25.05 -1.50
N ARG A 27 18.72 -25.51 -0.35
CA ARG A 27 19.52 -24.70 0.58
C ARG A 27 20.95 -24.51 0.06
N ASP A 28 21.57 -25.60 -0.41
CA ASP A 28 23.01 -25.64 -0.61
C ASP A 28 23.43 -25.55 -2.08
N ILE A 29 22.69 -26.17 -3.01
CA ILE A 29 23.15 -26.39 -4.40
C ILE A 29 22.52 -25.44 -5.40
N ARG A 30 21.19 -25.27 -5.34
CA ARG A 30 20.43 -24.45 -6.28
C ARG A 30 20.93 -22.99 -6.33
N PRO A 31 21.23 -22.30 -5.20
CA PRO A 31 21.77 -20.94 -5.27
C PRO A 31 23.11 -20.87 -6.03
N ILE A 32 23.96 -21.88 -5.86
CA ILE A 32 25.25 -21.98 -6.55
C ILE A 32 25.01 -22.16 -8.05
N LEU A 33 24.15 -23.11 -8.45
CA LEU A 33 23.86 -23.37 -9.87
C LEU A 33 23.10 -22.21 -10.54
N SER A 34 22.16 -21.58 -9.84
CA SER A 34 21.36 -20.46 -10.33
C SER A 34 22.26 -19.25 -10.63
N LYS A 35 23.16 -18.90 -9.71
CA LYS A 35 24.12 -17.80 -9.86
C LYS A 35 25.17 -18.07 -10.95
N ASN A 36 25.72 -19.28 -10.97
CA ASN A 36 26.93 -19.57 -11.75
C ASN A 36 26.68 -20.31 -13.07
N CYS A 37 25.55 -21.02 -13.21
CA CYS A 37 25.36 -22.00 -14.29
C CYS A 37 24.09 -21.79 -15.13
N PHE A 38 22.94 -21.45 -14.52
CA PHE A 38 21.65 -21.45 -15.23
C PHE A 38 21.56 -20.42 -16.36
N ALA A 39 22.37 -19.36 -16.33
CA ALA A 39 22.42 -18.40 -17.41
C ALA A 39 22.82 -19.00 -18.78
N CYS A 40 23.57 -20.11 -18.79
CA CYS A 40 23.98 -20.82 -20.01
C CYS A 40 23.50 -22.28 -20.04
N HIS A 41 23.08 -22.84 -18.90
CA HIS A 41 22.68 -24.23 -18.74
C HIS A 41 21.31 -24.36 -18.04
N GLY A 42 20.43 -23.38 -18.24
CA GLY A 42 19.09 -23.32 -17.67
C GLY A 42 17.97 -23.59 -18.69
N PRO A 43 16.73 -23.18 -18.37
CA PRO A 43 15.55 -23.45 -19.19
C PRO A 43 15.52 -22.73 -20.55
N ASP A 44 16.10 -21.54 -20.68
CA ASP A 44 16.09 -20.80 -21.95
C ASP A 44 16.93 -21.48 -23.04
N GLU A 45 16.34 -21.75 -24.20
CA GLU A 45 16.97 -22.46 -25.32
C GLU A 45 17.95 -21.60 -26.10
N HIS A 46 17.68 -20.29 -26.21
CA HIS A 46 18.50 -19.38 -27.02
C HIS A 46 19.84 -19.06 -26.37
N SER A 47 19.91 -19.05 -25.04
CA SER A 47 21.15 -18.92 -24.27
C SER A 47 21.84 -20.26 -23.96
N ARG A 48 21.19 -21.39 -24.27
CA ARG A 48 21.66 -22.72 -23.87
C ARG A 48 22.93 -23.13 -24.61
N GLN A 49 23.99 -23.37 -23.87
CA GLN A 49 25.24 -23.88 -24.42
C GLN A 49 25.32 -25.40 -24.37
N ALA A 50 25.82 -25.99 -25.46
CA ALA A 50 26.09 -27.43 -25.61
C ALA A 50 24.87 -28.35 -25.33
N GLY A 51 23.63 -27.81 -25.38
CA GLY A 51 22.41 -28.56 -25.10
C GLY A 51 22.30 -29.11 -23.67
N VAL A 52 23.11 -28.62 -22.73
CA VAL A 52 23.11 -29.07 -21.32
C VAL A 52 22.11 -28.26 -20.52
N ARG A 53 21.27 -28.95 -19.74
CA ARG A 53 20.42 -28.36 -18.70
C ARG A 53 20.80 -28.91 -17.33
N LEU A 54 21.06 -28.01 -16.39
CA LEU A 54 21.39 -28.32 -15.00
C LEU A 54 20.25 -28.01 -14.03
N ASP A 55 19.22 -27.32 -14.50
CA ASP A 55 18.09 -26.86 -13.69
C ASP A 55 17.03 -27.95 -13.44
N ALA A 56 17.01 -29.00 -14.27
CA ALA A 56 16.10 -30.14 -14.15
C ALA A 56 16.84 -31.49 -14.17
N ARG A 57 16.54 -32.35 -13.19
CA ARG A 57 17.25 -33.61 -12.92
C ARG A 57 17.27 -34.54 -14.13
N GLU A 58 16.12 -34.74 -14.77
CA GLU A 58 15.99 -35.63 -15.92
C GLU A 58 16.89 -35.24 -17.09
N TYR A 59 17.18 -33.96 -17.29
CA TYR A 59 18.09 -33.50 -18.32
C TYR A 59 19.54 -33.55 -17.85
N ALA A 60 19.82 -33.12 -16.62
CA ALA A 60 21.16 -33.13 -16.06
C ALA A 60 21.76 -34.55 -15.99
N THR A 61 20.90 -35.56 -15.79
CA THR A 61 21.26 -36.98 -15.74
C THR A 61 21.09 -37.72 -17.08
N GLY A 62 20.65 -37.02 -18.15
CA GLY A 62 20.50 -37.55 -19.51
C GLY A 62 19.29 -38.48 -19.72
N GLN A 63 18.32 -38.49 -18.81
CA GLN A 63 17.10 -39.32 -18.90
C GLN A 63 16.10 -38.81 -19.95
N LYS A 64 15.95 -37.49 -20.13
CA LYS A 64 15.10 -36.87 -21.17
C LYS A 64 15.90 -36.32 -22.36
N GLY A 65 17.01 -36.97 -22.70
CA GLY A 65 17.91 -36.54 -23.78
C GLY A 65 18.88 -35.43 -23.36
N GLY A 66 19.89 -35.19 -24.20
CA GLY A 66 21.01 -34.29 -23.90
C GLY A 66 22.23 -35.00 -23.29
N LEU A 67 23.29 -34.25 -23.04
CA LEU A 67 24.52 -34.78 -22.43
C LEU A 67 24.31 -35.10 -20.96
N LYS A 68 24.67 -36.32 -20.54
CA LYS A 68 24.72 -36.73 -19.13
C LYS A 68 25.80 -35.93 -18.38
N ALA A 69 25.40 -34.78 -17.84
CA ALA A 69 26.29 -33.85 -17.15
C ALA A 69 26.58 -34.30 -15.71
N ILE A 70 25.61 -34.95 -15.07
CA ILE A 70 25.66 -35.46 -13.71
C ILE A 70 25.45 -36.98 -13.72
N VAL A 71 26.33 -37.70 -13.03
CA VAL A 71 26.21 -39.13 -12.74
C VAL A 71 25.90 -39.25 -11.24
N PRO A 72 24.63 -39.47 -10.85
CA PRO A 72 24.26 -39.68 -9.45
C PRO A 72 25.12 -40.74 -8.77
N GLY A 73 25.68 -40.41 -7.61
CA GLY A 73 26.55 -41.30 -6.82
C GLY A 73 28.01 -41.32 -7.24
N ASP A 74 28.39 -40.62 -8.32
CA ASP A 74 29.76 -40.64 -8.84
C ASP A 74 30.19 -39.25 -9.33
N ARG A 75 30.80 -38.47 -8.43
CA ARG A 75 31.35 -37.15 -8.81
C ARG A 75 32.52 -37.24 -9.78
N ALA A 76 33.27 -38.34 -9.82
CA ALA A 76 34.45 -38.48 -10.67
C ALA A 76 34.04 -38.66 -12.15
N SER A 77 32.97 -39.42 -12.38
CA SER A 77 32.38 -39.62 -13.71
C SER A 77 31.44 -38.47 -14.12
N SER A 78 31.08 -37.58 -13.20
CA SER A 78 30.22 -36.43 -13.47
C SER A 78 30.96 -35.34 -14.25
N ARG A 79 30.56 -35.13 -15.51
CA ARG A 79 31.17 -34.15 -16.41
C ARG A 79 31.13 -32.73 -15.86
N VAL A 80 30.11 -32.37 -15.08
CA VAL A 80 30.04 -31.06 -14.40
C VAL A 80 31.27 -30.82 -13.51
N MET A 81 31.71 -31.82 -12.73
CA MET A 81 32.87 -31.70 -11.85
C MET A 81 34.17 -31.60 -12.62
N VAL A 82 34.29 -32.36 -13.71
CA VAL A 82 35.43 -32.28 -14.63
C VAL A 82 35.53 -30.89 -15.26
N ARG A 83 34.41 -30.32 -15.69
CA ARG A 83 34.37 -28.98 -16.32
C ARG A 83 34.65 -27.88 -15.31
N ILE A 84 34.11 -27.95 -14.11
CA ILE A 84 34.36 -26.98 -13.03
C ILE A 84 35.87 -26.88 -12.74
N ARG A 85 36.57 -28.02 -12.66
CA ARG A 85 38.01 -28.06 -12.34
C ARG A 85 38.93 -28.03 -13.55
N HIS A 86 38.41 -27.79 -14.76
CA HIS A 86 39.20 -27.93 -15.98
C HIS A 86 40.25 -26.80 -16.09
N PRO A 87 41.56 -27.10 -16.21
CA PRO A 87 42.63 -26.11 -16.05
C PRO A 87 42.66 -25.03 -17.13
N LYS A 88 42.23 -25.36 -18.35
CA LYS A 88 42.28 -24.43 -19.51
C LYS A 88 40.93 -23.83 -19.91
N ARG A 89 39.84 -24.41 -19.42
CA ARG A 89 38.47 -24.12 -19.86
C ARG A 89 37.50 -24.41 -18.71
N PRO A 90 37.69 -23.79 -17.53
CA PRO A 90 36.85 -24.07 -16.38
C PRO A 90 35.40 -23.64 -16.66
N MET A 91 34.47 -24.13 -15.86
CA MET A 91 33.08 -23.67 -15.83
C MET A 91 32.77 -23.18 -14.40
N PRO A 92 32.25 -21.95 -14.21
CA PRO A 92 31.94 -20.96 -15.24
C PRO A 92 33.19 -20.45 -15.99
N PRO A 93 33.07 -20.02 -17.26
CA PRO A 93 34.18 -19.46 -18.01
C PRO A 93 34.68 -18.14 -17.38
N PRO A 94 35.99 -17.85 -17.36
CA PRO A 94 36.53 -16.64 -16.73
C PRO A 94 35.91 -15.33 -17.22
N GLU A 95 35.53 -15.27 -18.50
CA GLU A 95 34.87 -14.13 -19.15
C GLU A 95 33.50 -13.79 -18.57
N THR A 96 32.85 -14.72 -17.87
CA THR A 96 31.56 -14.46 -17.19
C THR A 96 31.74 -13.68 -15.89
N GLY A 97 32.96 -13.56 -15.37
CA GLY A 97 33.25 -12.96 -14.06
C GLY A 97 32.83 -13.80 -12.86
N ASN A 98 32.10 -14.90 -13.06
CA ASN A 98 31.68 -15.81 -12.00
C ASN A 98 32.77 -16.83 -11.68
N LYS A 99 32.97 -17.12 -10.39
CA LYS A 99 33.92 -18.12 -9.92
C LYS A 99 33.37 -18.86 -8.72
N LEU A 100 33.45 -20.19 -8.78
CA LEU A 100 33.11 -21.06 -7.65
C LEU A 100 34.26 -21.06 -6.64
N THR A 101 33.90 -20.96 -5.37
CA THR A 101 34.79 -21.17 -4.22
C THR A 101 35.09 -22.66 -4.03
N GLN A 102 36.16 -23.00 -3.30
CA GLN A 102 36.51 -24.42 -3.10
C GLN A 102 35.42 -25.13 -2.28
N GLU A 103 34.78 -24.42 -1.36
CA GLU A 103 33.67 -24.86 -0.54
C GLU A 103 32.45 -25.20 -1.41
N GLU A 104 32.06 -24.33 -2.35
CA GLU A 104 30.96 -24.57 -3.28
C GLU A 104 31.23 -25.79 -4.17
N ILE A 105 32.47 -25.95 -4.66
CA ILE A 105 32.84 -27.11 -5.49
C ILE A 105 32.74 -28.41 -4.68
N GLU A 106 33.20 -28.43 -3.43
CA GLU A 106 33.06 -29.60 -2.56
C GLU A 106 31.60 -29.89 -2.20
N LEU A 107 30.78 -28.85 -2.04
CA LEU A 107 29.35 -29.00 -1.76
C LEU A 107 28.63 -29.65 -2.93
N ILE A 108 28.86 -29.19 -4.17
CA ILE A 108 28.35 -29.82 -5.40
C ILE A 108 28.82 -31.27 -5.48
N GLY A 109 30.11 -31.53 -5.24
CA GLY A 109 30.64 -32.88 -5.26
C GLY A 109 29.96 -33.81 -4.26
N ARG A 110 29.78 -33.35 -3.00
CA ARG A 110 29.12 -34.15 -1.95
C ARG A 110 27.67 -34.44 -2.30
N TRP A 111 26.95 -33.46 -2.82
CA TRP A 111 25.58 -33.66 -3.29
C TRP A 111 25.50 -34.70 -4.42
N ILE A 112 26.45 -34.69 -5.36
CA ILE A 112 26.51 -35.70 -6.43
C ILE A 112 26.75 -37.09 -5.85
N ASP A 113 27.73 -37.25 -4.95
CA ASP A 113 28.01 -38.54 -4.29
C ASP A 113 26.83 -39.05 -3.47
N GLN A 114 26.03 -38.14 -2.89
CA GLN A 114 24.79 -38.46 -2.18
C GLN A 114 23.63 -38.80 -3.13
N GLY A 115 23.86 -38.92 -4.44
CA GLY A 115 22.84 -39.34 -5.42
C GLY A 115 22.20 -38.19 -6.21
N ALA A 116 22.72 -36.96 -6.09
CA ALA A 116 22.24 -35.78 -6.80
C ALA A 116 20.70 -35.64 -6.74
N HIS A 117 20.15 -35.71 -5.52
CA HIS A 117 18.71 -35.56 -5.33
C HIS A 117 18.32 -34.10 -5.57
N TYR A 118 17.46 -33.87 -6.56
CA TYR A 118 16.86 -32.55 -6.80
C TYR A 118 15.61 -32.42 -5.94
N GLU A 119 15.46 -31.25 -5.32
CA GLU A 119 14.26 -30.82 -4.61
C GLU A 119 13.51 -29.81 -5.52
N ALA A 120 12.18 -29.78 -5.50
CA ALA A 120 11.44 -28.71 -6.17
C ALA A 120 11.63 -27.39 -5.41
N HIS A 121 11.52 -26.23 -6.07
CA HIS A 121 11.75 -24.97 -5.35
C HIS A 121 10.65 -24.79 -4.31
N TRP A 122 11.00 -24.33 -3.11
CA TRP A 122 10.02 -24.07 -2.03
C TRP A 122 8.84 -23.20 -2.52
N ALA A 123 9.12 -22.26 -3.42
CA ALA A 123 8.14 -21.34 -3.98
C ALA A 123 7.12 -22.01 -4.93
N PHE A 124 7.44 -23.19 -5.48
CA PHE A 124 6.56 -23.95 -6.37
C PHE A 124 5.90 -25.14 -5.67
N GLU A 125 6.18 -25.35 -4.38
CA GLU A 125 5.52 -26.35 -3.55
C GLU A 125 4.44 -25.70 -2.67
N PRO A 126 3.23 -26.28 -2.56
CA PRO A 126 2.19 -25.74 -1.69
C PRO A 126 2.67 -25.59 -0.23
N PRO A 127 2.37 -24.48 0.46
CA PRO A 127 2.81 -24.26 1.83
C PRO A 127 2.20 -25.31 2.77
N ARG A 128 3.02 -25.76 3.73
CA ARG A 128 2.59 -26.71 4.77
C ARG A 128 2.69 -26.03 6.13
N ARG A 129 1.65 -26.16 6.95
CA ARG A 129 1.69 -25.59 8.30
C ARG A 129 2.75 -26.33 9.13
N PRO A 130 3.81 -25.66 9.61
CA PRO A 130 4.83 -26.31 10.42
C PRO A 130 4.32 -26.60 11.83
N ALA A 131 4.96 -27.54 12.51
CA ALA A 131 4.82 -27.67 13.96
C ALA A 131 5.54 -26.51 14.65
N LEU A 132 5.06 -26.11 15.83
CA LEU A 132 5.73 -25.07 16.61
C LEU A 132 6.99 -25.65 17.27
N PRO A 133 8.12 -24.92 17.27
CA PRO A 133 9.34 -25.38 17.92
C PRO A 133 9.18 -25.36 19.44
N GLU A 134 9.88 -26.27 20.11
CA GLU A 134 10.09 -26.17 21.56
C GLU A 134 11.08 -25.03 21.86
N VAL A 135 10.69 -24.12 22.74
CA VAL A 135 11.49 -22.93 23.11
C VAL A 135 11.84 -22.95 24.59
N LYS A 136 13.01 -22.41 24.95
CA LYS A 136 13.50 -22.34 26.34
C LYS A 136 12.75 -21.29 27.14
N ASP A 137 12.48 -20.12 26.55
CA ASP A 137 11.70 -19.07 27.20
C ASP A 137 10.22 -19.12 26.79
N ALA A 138 9.49 -20.09 27.35
CA ALA A 138 8.06 -20.27 27.08
C ALA A 138 7.17 -19.11 27.59
N GLY A 139 7.71 -18.15 28.35
CA GLY A 139 6.97 -17.00 28.86
C GLY A 139 6.94 -15.79 27.92
N TRP A 140 7.83 -15.74 26.92
CA TRP A 140 7.90 -14.64 25.96
C TRP A 140 6.84 -14.71 24.85
N PRO A 141 6.55 -15.89 24.23
CA PRO A 141 5.57 -15.98 23.16
C PRO A 141 4.14 -15.56 23.55
N LYS A 142 3.51 -14.71 22.73
CA LYS A 142 2.10 -14.32 22.86
C LYS A 142 1.21 -15.05 21.85
N ASN A 143 1.78 -15.43 20.70
CA ASN A 143 1.13 -16.29 19.70
C ASN A 143 2.18 -17.12 18.94
N GLU A 144 1.73 -17.88 17.94
CA GLU A 144 2.54 -18.82 17.16
C GLU A 144 3.69 -18.16 16.37
N ILE A 145 3.54 -16.90 15.95
CA ILE A 145 4.64 -16.14 15.31
C ILE A 145 5.84 -16.11 16.25
N ASP A 146 5.58 -15.86 17.53
CA ASP A 146 6.63 -15.70 18.52
C ASP A 146 7.37 -17.01 18.81
N TYR A 147 6.68 -18.17 18.75
CA TYR A 147 7.36 -19.47 18.87
C TYR A 147 8.35 -19.68 17.72
N LEU A 148 7.94 -19.40 16.48
CA LEU A 148 8.78 -19.58 15.29
C LEU A 148 9.96 -18.60 15.27
N VAL A 149 9.76 -17.36 15.72
CA VAL A 149 10.83 -16.36 15.85
C VAL A 149 11.77 -16.71 17.00
N LEU A 150 11.24 -17.05 18.18
CA LEU A 150 12.06 -17.38 19.35
C LEU A 150 12.89 -18.65 19.12
N GLY A 151 12.31 -19.68 18.49
CA GLY A 151 13.05 -20.88 18.12
C GLY A 151 14.25 -20.56 17.22
N ARG A 152 14.08 -19.64 16.25
CA ARG A 152 15.18 -19.16 15.42
C ARG A 152 16.22 -18.37 16.22
N LEU A 153 15.80 -17.46 17.09
CA LEU A 153 16.70 -16.68 17.94
C LEU A 153 17.52 -17.57 18.88
N GLU A 154 16.89 -18.55 19.52
CA GLU A 154 17.55 -19.47 20.44
C GLU A 154 18.56 -20.39 19.74
N ALA A 155 18.26 -20.82 18.51
CA ALA A 155 19.20 -21.57 17.67
C ALA A 155 20.43 -20.73 17.29
N GLU A 156 20.26 -19.42 17.17
CA GLU A 156 21.34 -18.45 16.94
C GLU A 156 21.99 -17.95 18.24
N GLY A 157 21.56 -18.43 19.41
CA GLY A 157 22.06 -17.98 20.71
C GLY A 157 21.76 -16.51 21.02
N LEU A 158 20.71 -15.94 20.43
CA LEU A 158 20.21 -14.59 20.67
C LEU A 158 18.98 -14.62 21.58
N LYS A 159 18.66 -13.44 22.14
CA LYS A 159 17.44 -13.20 22.91
C LYS A 159 16.64 -12.07 22.26
N PRO A 160 15.30 -12.09 22.35
CA PRO A 160 14.49 -10.97 21.92
C PRO A 160 14.73 -9.75 22.82
N SER A 161 14.58 -8.57 22.23
CA SER A 161 14.54 -7.29 22.96
C SER A 161 13.29 -7.20 23.85
N PRO A 162 13.33 -6.40 24.92
CA PRO A 162 12.14 -6.14 25.73
C PRO A 162 11.05 -5.45 24.91
N GLU A 163 9.82 -5.49 25.41
CA GLU A 163 8.70 -4.74 24.84
C GLU A 163 9.00 -3.23 24.83
N ALA A 164 8.58 -2.54 23.77
CA ALA A 164 8.71 -1.09 23.65
C ALA A 164 7.83 -0.37 24.68
N ASP A 165 8.21 0.88 25.01
CA ASP A 165 7.38 1.71 25.87
C ASP A 165 6.02 2.04 25.22
N ARG A 166 5.04 2.43 26.05
CA ARG A 166 3.66 2.66 25.59
C ARG A 166 3.53 3.79 24.56
N TYR A 167 4.38 4.82 24.60
CA TYR A 167 4.36 5.91 23.61
C TYR A 167 4.84 5.39 22.24
N THR A 168 5.89 4.58 22.23
CA THR A 168 6.38 3.92 21.03
C THR A 168 5.34 2.96 20.45
N LEU A 169 4.68 2.15 21.29
CA LEU A 169 3.66 1.20 20.86
C LEU A 169 2.44 1.86 20.21
N ILE A 170 1.85 2.88 20.84
CA ILE A 170 0.69 3.59 20.26
C ILE A 170 1.09 4.30 18.96
N ARG A 171 2.24 4.99 18.94
CA ARG A 171 2.72 5.66 17.73
C ARG A 171 2.91 4.67 16.59
N ARG A 172 3.53 3.52 16.85
CA ARG A 172 3.76 2.47 15.86
C ARG A 172 2.43 1.93 15.29
N LEU A 173 1.51 1.53 16.16
CA LEU A 173 0.19 1.02 15.74
C LEU A 173 -0.59 2.01 14.87
N TYR A 174 -0.65 3.28 15.26
CA TYR A 174 -1.36 4.32 14.51
C TYR A 174 -0.77 4.54 13.12
N LEU A 175 0.56 4.59 13.01
CA LEU A 175 1.22 4.79 11.72
C LEU A 175 1.16 3.55 10.81
N ASP A 176 1.28 2.37 11.39
CA ASP A 176 1.31 1.13 10.65
C ASP A 176 -0.09 0.72 10.16
N LEU A 177 -1.12 0.86 11.03
CA LEU A 177 -2.49 0.42 10.71
C LEU A 177 -3.32 1.46 9.97
N ILE A 178 -3.17 2.76 10.28
CA ILE A 178 -4.00 3.82 9.67
C ILE A 178 -3.21 4.96 9.02
N GLY A 179 -1.89 4.99 9.15
CA GLY A 179 -1.02 5.96 8.47
C GLY A 179 -1.12 7.39 8.99
N LEU A 180 -1.66 7.59 10.19
CA LEU A 180 -1.83 8.89 10.84
C LEU A 180 -1.20 8.84 12.25
N PRO A 181 -0.67 9.94 12.79
CA PRO A 181 -0.23 9.95 14.19
C PRO A 181 -1.45 9.92 15.15
N PRO A 182 -1.30 9.38 16.37
CA PRO A 182 -2.38 9.38 17.35
C PRO A 182 -2.73 10.80 17.81
N PRO A 183 -4.01 11.09 18.08
CA PRO A 183 -4.39 12.30 18.81
C PRO A 183 -3.91 12.21 20.27
N LEU A 184 -3.63 13.36 20.91
CA LEU A 184 -3.04 13.39 22.26
C LEU A 184 -3.94 12.72 23.30
N GLU A 185 -5.25 12.81 23.13
CA GLU A 185 -6.25 12.22 24.01
C GLU A 185 -6.14 10.69 24.01
N ALA A 186 -5.92 10.08 22.83
CA ALA A 186 -5.68 8.64 22.72
C ALA A 186 -4.33 8.23 23.32
N VAL A 187 -3.30 9.07 23.17
CA VAL A 187 -1.99 8.85 23.81
C VAL A 187 -2.13 8.83 25.33
N ASP A 188 -2.80 9.81 25.91
CA ASP A 188 -2.97 9.90 27.36
C ASP A 188 -3.82 8.77 27.91
N ALA A 189 -4.94 8.45 27.24
CA ALA A 189 -5.80 7.33 27.61
C ALA A 189 -5.04 6.00 27.55
N PHE A 190 -4.30 5.75 26.47
CA PHE A 190 -3.54 4.52 26.34
C PHE A 190 -2.38 4.46 27.32
N VAL A 191 -1.57 5.50 27.47
CA VAL A 191 -0.37 5.45 28.33
C VAL A 191 -0.75 5.31 29.80
N SER A 192 -1.83 5.95 30.24
CA SER A 192 -2.29 5.90 31.64
C SER A 192 -3.05 4.63 32.02
N ASP A 193 -3.56 3.86 31.06
CA ASP A 193 -4.27 2.60 31.32
C ASP A 193 -3.30 1.42 31.53
N PRO A 194 -3.12 0.90 32.76
CA PRO A 194 -2.19 -0.21 33.01
C PRO A 194 -2.74 -1.57 32.57
N ASN A 195 -4.01 -1.67 32.15
CA ASN A 195 -4.63 -2.94 31.79
C ASN A 195 -3.93 -3.57 30.57
N PRO A 196 -3.43 -4.82 30.65
CA PRO A 196 -2.81 -5.49 29.50
C PRO A 196 -3.70 -5.58 28.26
N ALA A 197 -5.02 -5.62 28.43
CA ALA A 197 -6.00 -5.66 27.34
C ALA A 197 -6.18 -4.30 26.62
N SER A 198 -5.60 -3.20 27.13
CA SER A 198 -5.65 -1.89 26.46
C SER A 198 -5.01 -1.94 25.07
N TYR A 199 -3.95 -2.72 24.90
CA TYR A 199 -3.24 -2.87 23.63
C TYR A 199 -4.15 -3.53 22.58
N GLU A 200 -4.81 -4.62 22.97
CA GLU A 200 -5.72 -5.35 22.09
C GLU A 200 -6.93 -4.48 21.70
N ARG A 201 -7.54 -3.76 22.66
CA ARG A 201 -8.63 -2.83 22.35
C ARG A 201 -8.21 -1.74 21.36
N LEU A 202 -7.02 -1.18 21.53
CA LEU A 202 -6.47 -0.18 20.61
C LEU A 202 -6.26 -0.77 19.20
N VAL A 203 -5.77 -2.02 19.11
CA VAL A 203 -5.64 -2.73 17.81
C VAL A 203 -7.01 -2.87 17.14
N GLU A 204 -8.04 -3.30 17.87
CA GLU A 204 -9.40 -3.42 17.33
C GLU A 204 -9.97 -2.07 16.88
N GLU A 205 -9.76 -1.01 17.66
CA GLU A 205 -10.20 0.35 17.32
C GLU A 205 -9.57 0.81 16.00
N LEU A 206 -8.27 0.60 15.84
CA LEU A 206 -7.53 1.03 14.66
C LEU A 206 -7.88 0.20 13.41
N LEU A 207 -8.06 -1.11 13.55
CA LEU A 207 -8.51 -1.98 12.45
C LEU A 207 -9.94 -1.66 12.00
N ASN A 208 -10.79 -1.14 12.90
CA ASN A 208 -12.14 -0.69 12.59
C ASN A 208 -12.22 0.78 12.16
N SER A 209 -11.11 1.51 12.19
CA SER A 209 -11.05 2.89 11.72
C SER A 209 -11.28 2.98 10.21
N PRO A 210 -12.05 3.96 9.70
CA PRO A 210 -12.18 4.17 8.26
C PRO A 210 -10.85 4.58 7.59
N HIS A 211 -9.86 5.02 8.36
CA HIS A 211 -8.52 5.36 7.87
C HIS A 211 -7.63 4.12 7.63
N TYR A 212 -8.05 2.93 8.08
CA TYR A 212 -7.41 1.65 7.74
C TYR A 212 -7.37 1.46 6.22
N GLY A 213 -8.52 1.60 5.55
CA GLY A 213 -8.64 1.43 4.11
C GLY A 213 -7.77 2.41 3.33
N GLU A 214 -7.62 3.65 3.79
CA GLU A 214 -6.72 4.63 3.16
C GLU A 214 -5.24 4.24 3.30
N ARG A 215 -4.83 3.73 4.48
CA ARG A 215 -3.46 3.26 4.71
C ARG A 215 -3.14 2.09 3.79
N TRP A 216 -3.98 1.07 3.77
CA TRP A 216 -3.70 -0.15 3.01
C TRP A 216 -3.98 0.02 1.51
N ALA A 217 -4.88 0.93 1.12
CA ALA A 217 -5.04 1.31 -0.28
C ALA A 217 -3.74 1.91 -0.83
N SER A 218 -3.02 2.74 -0.06
CA SER A 218 -1.74 3.33 -0.54
C SER A 218 -0.75 2.27 -1.04
N VAL A 219 -0.68 1.12 -0.34
CA VAL A 219 0.15 -0.02 -0.72
C VAL A 219 -0.37 -0.66 -2.00
N TRP A 220 -1.68 -0.85 -2.10
CA TRP A 220 -2.32 -1.46 -3.27
C TRP A 220 -2.22 -0.59 -4.53
N LEU A 221 -2.29 0.74 -4.38
CA LEU A 221 -2.16 1.69 -5.49
C LEU A 221 -0.78 1.61 -6.17
N ASP A 222 0.28 1.32 -5.41
CA ASP A 222 1.62 1.12 -5.98
C ASP A 222 1.70 -0.15 -6.84
N LEU A 223 1.05 -1.23 -6.39
CA LEU A 223 0.95 -2.48 -7.12
C LEU A 223 0.18 -2.30 -8.44
N ALA A 224 -0.91 -1.53 -8.36
CA ALA A 224 -1.80 -1.27 -9.48
C ALA A 224 -1.31 -0.17 -10.42
N ARG A 225 -0.13 0.45 -10.21
CA ARG A 225 0.33 1.57 -11.05
C ARG A 225 -0.64 2.76 -11.03
N TYR A 226 -1.29 3.04 -9.91
CA TYR A 226 -2.32 4.08 -9.89
C TYR A 226 -1.77 5.46 -10.29
N ALA A 227 -2.44 6.11 -11.22
CA ALA A 227 -2.19 7.48 -11.62
C ALA A 227 -3.46 8.11 -12.21
N ASP A 228 -3.61 9.42 -12.03
CA ASP A 228 -4.72 10.22 -12.54
C ASP A 228 -4.49 10.67 -14.01
N SER A 229 -3.43 10.15 -14.65
CA SER A 229 -3.04 10.40 -16.03
C SER A 229 -2.65 9.11 -16.79
N LYS A 230 -2.67 9.16 -18.13
CA LYS A 230 -2.50 7.99 -19.03
C LYS A 230 -1.06 7.47 -19.15
N GLY A 231 -0.06 8.34 -19.07
CA GLY A 231 1.36 8.05 -19.29
C GLY A 231 1.86 8.45 -20.68
N TYR A 232 3.08 8.02 -21.03
CA TYR A 232 3.77 8.38 -22.28
C TYR A 232 4.03 9.90 -22.42
N GLU A 233 4.34 10.39 -23.62
CA GLU A 233 4.83 11.77 -23.83
C GLU A 233 3.74 12.83 -23.56
N ALA A 234 2.50 12.58 -23.99
CA ALA A 234 1.37 13.48 -23.82
C ALA A 234 0.78 13.41 -22.40
N ASP A 235 0.77 12.23 -21.78
CA ASP A 235 0.32 11.96 -20.41
C ASP A 235 -0.98 12.67 -20.03
N ARG A 236 -2.00 12.50 -20.88
CA ARG A 236 -3.31 13.16 -20.75
C ARG A 236 -4.03 12.71 -19.48
N LEU A 237 -4.95 13.55 -18.99
CA LEU A 237 -5.78 13.24 -17.83
C LEU A 237 -6.74 12.07 -18.10
N ARG A 238 -7.02 11.28 -17.06
CA ARG A 238 -8.07 10.25 -17.06
C ARG A 238 -8.84 10.24 -15.75
N SER A 239 -10.05 9.69 -15.76
CA SER A 239 -10.84 9.53 -14.54
C SER A 239 -10.80 8.08 -14.07
N ILE A 240 -10.01 7.82 -13.03
CA ILE A 240 -9.85 6.48 -12.42
C ILE A 240 -9.97 6.49 -10.88
N TRP A 241 -10.07 7.67 -10.25
CA TRP A 241 -10.22 7.81 -8.81
C TRP A 241 -11.43 7.06 -8.19
N PRO A 242 -12.56 6.79 -8.89
CA PRO A 242 -13.62 5.96 -8.30
C PRO A 242 -13.17 4.53 -8.01
N TRP A 243 -12.21 4.00 -8.76
CA TRP A 243 -11.57 2.71 -8.44
C TRP A 243 -10.72 2.79 -7.18
N ARG A 244 -9.94 3.86 -6.98
CA ARG A 244 -9.20 4.09 -5.72
C ARG A 244 -10.16 4.10 -4.53
N ASP A 245 -11.28 4.81 -4.66
CA ASP A 245 -12.28 4.88 -3.60
C ASP A 245 -12.95 3.52 -3.33
N TRP A 246 -13.16 2.73 -4.38
CA TRP A 246 -13.61 1.34 -4.24
C TRP A 246 -12.58 0.49 -3.47
N VAL A 247 -11.28 0.61 -3.77
CA VAL A 247 -10.23 -0.10 -3.03
C VAL A 247 -10.25 0.26 -1.54
N ILE A 248 -10.39 1.56 -1.22
CA ILE A 248 -10.48 2.04 0.17
C ILE A 248 -11.69 1.40 0.88
N ARG A 249 -12.87 1.40 0.23
CA ARG A 249 -14.08 0.77 0.79
C ARG A 249 -13.91 -0.74 0.97
N ALA A 250 -13.45 -1.44 -0.06
CA ALA A 250 -13.26 -2.89 -0.01
C ALA A 250 -12.33 -3.33 1.13
N LEU A 251 -11.27 -2.57 1.39
CA LEU A 251 -10.37 -2.83 2.52
C LEU A 251 -11.03 -2.51 3.87
N ASN A 252 -11.76 -1.40 3.98
CA ASN A 252 -12.49 -1.04 5.20
C ASN A 252 -13.57 -2.05 5.55
N ASP A 253 -14.30 -2.54 4.56
CA ASP A 253 -15.32 -3.60 4.69
C ASP A 253 -14.70 -4.98 4.93
N ASN A 254 -13.37 -5.07 4.92
CA ASN A 254 -12.60 -6.29 5.10
C ASN A 254 -12.99 -7.38 4.09
N LEU A 255 -13.22 -6.99 2.83
CA LEU A 255 -13.51 -7.93 1.76
C LEU A 255 -12.38 -8.99 1.69
N PRO A 256 -12.67 -10.29 1.83
CA PRO A 256 -11.66 -11.34 1.81
C PRO A 256 -10.73 -11.23 0.60
N TYR A 257 -9.42 -11.45 0.80
CA TYR A 257 -8.40 -11.19 -0.22
C TYR A 257 -8.62 -12.01 -1.51
N ASP A 258 -9.16 -13.21 -1.42
CA ASP A 258 -9.53 -14.03 -2.57
C ASP A 258 -10.67 -13.40 -3.39
N ARG A 259 -11.73 -12.91 -2.73
CA ARG A 259 -12.84 -12.18 -3.35
C ARG A 259 -12.38 -10.83 -3.90
N PHE A 260 -11.57 -10.09 -3.16
CA PHE A 260 -10.95 -8.85 -3.59
C PHE A 260 -10.10 -9.04 -4.86
N THR A 261 -9.41 -10.17 -4.97
CA THR A 261 -8.66 -10.58 -6.16
C THR A 261 -9.59 -10.90 -7.33
N ILE A 262 -10.62 -11.72 -7.12
CA ILE A 262 -11.58 -12.12 -8.17
C ILE A 262 -12.28 -10.89 -8.75
N LEU A 263 -12.75 -9.97 -7.91
CA LEU A 263 -13.45 -8.78 -8.39
C LEU A 263 -12.57 -7.87 -9.25
N GLN A 264 -11.28 -7.74 -8.89
CA GLN A 264 -10.37 -6.88 -9.66
C GLN A 264 -9.93 -7.50 -10.99
N LEU A 265 -9.83 -8.82 -11.07
CA LEU A 265 -9.45 -9.51 -12.30
C LEU A 265 -10.65 -9.75 -13.24
N ALA A 266 -11.84 -9.97 -12.68
CA ALA A 266 -12.97 -10.52 -13.44
C ALA A 266 -14.36 -10.13 -12.89
N GLY A 267 -14.49 -9.02 -12.15
CA GLY A 267 -15.77 -8.58 -11.62
C GLY A 267 -16.87 -8.37 -12.68
N ASP A 268 -16.48 -7.99 -13.90
CA ASP A 268 -17.38 -7.85 -15.05
C ASP A 268 -17.89 -9.19 -15.63
N LEU A 269 -17.26 -10.30 -15.27
CA LEU A 269 -17.61 -11.65 -15.74
C LEU A 269 -18.44 -12.45 -14.73
N LEU A 270 -18.79 -11.86 -13.58
CA LEU A 270 -19.70 -12.49 -12.65
C LEU A 270 -21.14 -12.48 -13.21
N PRO A 271 -21.94 -13.55 -13.04
CA PRO A 271 -23.29 -13.66 -13.60
C PRO A 271 -24.22 -12.47 -13.28
N GLU A 272 -23.99 -11.80 -12.15
CA GLU A 272 -24.73 -10.61 -11.70
C GLU A 272 -23.73 -9.50 -11.30
N ALA A 273 -22.95 -9.03 -12.27
CA ALA A 273 -21.99 -7.95 -12.05
C ALA A 273 -22.69 -6.65 -11.60
N SER A 274 -22.46 -6.24 -10.34
CA SER A 274 -22.93 -4.97 -9.79
C SER A 274 -22.08 -3.80 -10.29
N ARG A 275 -22.53 -2.57 -10.01
CA ARG A 275 -21.73 -1.35 -10.29
C ARG A 275 -20.33 -1.45 -9.67
N ASP A 276 -20.23 -1.90 -8.42
CA ASP A 276 -18.94 -2.06 -7.73
C ASP A 276 -18.10 -3.21 -8.30
N HIS A 277 -18.73 -4.30 -8.78
CA HIS A 277 -17.99 -5.36 -9.49
C HIS A 277 -17.34 -4.81 -10.76
N LEU A 278 -18.03 -3.95 -11.52
CA LEU A 278 -17.45 -3.31 -12.70
C LEU A 278 -16.34 -2.33 -12.32
N ILE A 279 -16.55 -1.48 -11.30
CA ILE A 279 -15.51 -0.54 -10.83
C ILE A 279 -14.25 -1.29 -10.42
N ALA A 280 -14.36 -2.41 -9.71
CA ALA A 280 -13.22 -3.22 -9.23
C ALA A 280 -12.23 -3.59 -10.35
N THR A 281 -12.73 -3.86 -11.56
CA THR A 281 -11.90 -4.21 -12.73
C THR A 281 -10.97 -3.09 -13.21
N GLY A 282 -11.12 -1.88 -12.65
CA GLY A 282 -10.25 -0.74 -12.90
C GLY A 282 -8.76 -0.99 -12.61
N LEU A 283 -8.40 -2.02 -11.83
CA LEU A 283 -7.01 -2.40 -11.56
C LEU A 283 -6.20 -2.51 -12.86
N HIS A 284 -6.69 -3.27 -13.84
CA HIS A 284 -5.99 -3.46 -15.12
C HIS A 284 -6.21 -2.33 -16.13
N ARG A 285 -7.09 -1.38 -15.82
CA ARG A 285 -7.23 -0.11 -16.56
C ARG A 285 -6.28 0.98 -16.05
N ASN A 286 -5.53 0.73 -14.97
CA ASN A 286 -4.42 1.61 -14.59
C ASN A 286 -3.18 1.43 -15.48
N THR A 287 -3.13 0.39 -16.32
CA THR A 287 -2.13 0.24 -17.39
C THR A 287 -2.01 1.54 -18.20
N MET A 288 -0.80 1.88 -18.65
CA MET A 288 -0.61 3.06 -19.48
C MET A 288 -1.26 2.87 -20.84
N THR A 289 -1.78 3.95 -21.41
CA THR A 289 -2.36 3.96 -22.76
C THR A 289 -1.69 5.07 -23.56
N ASN A 290 -1.31 4.79 -24.81
CA ASN A 290 -0.78 5.81 -25.71
C ASN A 290 -1.81 6.14 -26.78
N ASP A 291 -2.20 7.41 -26.85
CA ASP A 291 -3.20 7.94 -27.78
C ASP A 291 -2.66 9.16 -28.56
N GLU A 292 -1.33 9.20 -28.72
CA GLU A 292 -0.56 10.20 -29.44
C GLU A 292 -0.66 10.01 -30.96
N GLY A 293 -0.69 11.12 -31.71
CA GLY A 293 -0.71 11.06 -33.17
C GLY A 293 0.56 10.44 -33.72
N GLY A 294 0.42 9.44 -34.60
CA GLY A 294 1.54 8.73 -35.22
C GLY A 294 1.93 7.41 -34.53
N THR A 295 1.21 7.02 -33.48
CA THR A 295 1.32 5.70 -32.84
C THR A 295 0.40 4.67 -33.51
N ASP A 296 0.70 3.37 -33.32
CA ASP A 296 -0.15 2.26 -33.76
C ASP A 296 -0.99 1.77 -32.57
N ASP A 297 -2.32 1.92 -32.65
CA ASP A 297 -3.26 1.47 -31.61
C ASP A 297 -3.06 -0.01 -31.24
N GLU A 298 -2.71 -0.87 -32.21
CA GLU A 298 -2.51 -2.30 -31.97
C GLU A 298 -1.21 -2.59 -31.21
N GLU A 299 -0.15 -1.81 -31.45
CA GLU A 299 1.11 -1.91 -30.71
C GLU A 299 0.89 -1.62 -29.22
N PHE A 300 0.17 -0.54 -28.91
CA PHE A 300 -0.06 -0.14 -27.52
C PHE A 300 -1.08 -1.03 -26.83
N ARG A 301 -2.13 -1.48 -27.54
CA ARG A 301 -3.03 -2.52 -27.02
C ARG A 301 -2.25 -3.78 -26.64
N ASP A 302 -1.35 -4.26 -27.50
CA ASP A 302 -0.50 -5.42 -27.20
C ASP A 302 0.41 -5.18 -25.99
N ALA A 303 1.06 -4.01 -25.92
CA ALA A 303 1.87 -3.60 -24.78
C ALA A 303 1.06 -3.59 -23.48
N ALA A 304 -0.18 -3.08 -23.52
CA ALA A 304 -1.08 -3.05 -22.38
C ALA A 304 -1.47 -4.46 -21.91
N VAL A 305 -1.75 -5.39 -22.84
CA VAL A 305 -2.06 -6.79 -22.48
C VAL A 305 -0.84 -7.48 -21.87
N LYS A 306 0.38 -7.28 -22.42
CA LYS A 306 1.62 -7.78 -21.82
C LYS A 306 1.85 -7.24 -20.41
N ASP A 307 1.63 -5.95 -20.18
CA ASP A 307 1.72 -5.34 -18.85
C ASP A 307 0.73 -5.96 -17.86
N ARG A 308 -0.51 -6.26 -18.28
CA ARG A 308 -1.51 -6.94 -17.43
C ARG A 308 -1.06 -8.33 -17.02
N VAL A 309 -0.50 -9.11 -17.95
CA VAL A 309 0.08 -10.42 -17.65
C VAL A 309 1.23 -10.25 -16.66
N ALA A 310 2.23 -9.43 -16.99
CA ALA A 310 3.40 -9.21 -16.15
C ALA A 310 3.01 -8.80 -14.72
N THR A 311 2.11 -7.82 -14.60
CA THR A 311 1.56 -7.34 -13.34
C THR A 311 0.86 -8.44 -12.55
N THR A 312 0.07 -9.29 -13.20
CA THR A 312 -0.70 -10.31 -12.49
C THR A 312 0.23 -11.29 -11.77
N GLY A 313 1.34 -11.71 -12.37
CA GLY A 313 2.28 -12.62 -11.71
C GLY A 313 3.21 -11.92 -10.77
N GLN A 314 3.53 -10.65 -11.00
CA GLN A 314 4.25 -9.85 -10.02
C GLN A 314 3.42 -9.65 -8.75
N VAL A 315 2.16 -9.23 -8.90
CA VAL A 315 1.27 -8.91 -7.78
C VAL A 315 0.82 -10.18 -7.06
N TRP A 316 0.30 -11.20 -7.73
CA TRP A 316 -0.21 -12.37 -7.01
C TRP A 316 0.84 -13.45 -6.79
N MET A 317 1.75 -13.67 -7.75
CA MET A 317 2.71 -14.78 -7.68
C MET A 317 4.11 -14.37 -7.21
N GLY A 318 4.44 -13.07 -7.17
CA GLY A 318 5.79 -12.61 -6.87
C GLY A 318 6.83 -13.14 -7.86
N LEU A 319 6.48 -13.24 -9.15
CA LEU A 319 7.35 -13.79 -10.20
C LEU A 319 7.58 -12.80 -11.35
N THR A 320 8.76 -12.87 -11.95
CA THR A 320 9.16 -12.06 -13.11
C THR A 320 8.78 -12.70 -14.46
N TRP A 321 7.62 -13.33 -14.54
CA TRP A 321 7.17 -14.03 -15.75
C TRP A 321 7.01 -13.12 -16.99
N GLY A 322 7.03 -11.79 -16.84
CA GLY A 322 7.09 -10.83 -17.95
C GLY A 322 8.33 -11.00 -18.83
N CYS A 323 9.43 -11.54 -18.30
CA CYS A 323 10.60 -11.92 -19.10
C CYS A 323 10.26 -12.97 -20.16
N ALA A 324 9.22 -13.78 -19.94
CA ALA A 324 8.82 -14.83 -20.84
C ALA A 324 8.13 -14.32 -22.12
N GLN A 325 7.88 -13.02 -22.25
CA GLN A 325 7.25 -12.45 -23.45
C GLN A 325 8.11 -12.60 -24.72
N CYS A 326 9.44 -12.56 -24.59
CA CYS A 326 10.36 -12.63 -25.73
C CYS A 326 10.99 -14.01 -25.93
N HIS A 327 11.15 -14.80 -24.87
CA HIS A 327 11.81 -16.10 -24.88
C HIS A 327 11.33 -16.93 -23.68
N ASN A 328 11.70 -18.21 -23.56
CA ASN A 328 11.41 -18.96 -22.33
C ASN A 328 12.08 -18.29 -21.14
N HIS A 329 11.41 -18.18 -20.00
CA HIS A 329 11.96 -17.53 -18.84
C HIS A 329 13.34 -18.13 -18.48
N LYS A 330 14.32 -17.27 -18.17
CA LYS A 330 15.72 -17.67 -18.08
C LYS A 330 16.03 -18.59 -16.88
N TYR A 331 15.25 -18.48 -15.81
CA TYR A 331 15.50 -19.18 -14.54
C TYR A 331 14.31 -19.98 -14.03
N ASP A 332 13.11 -19.37 -14.01
CA ASP A 332 11.87 -20.01 -13.58
C ASP A 332 11.17 -20.84 -14.68
N PRO A 333 10.31 -21.82 -14.29
CA PRO A 333 9.68 -22.76 -15.21
C PRO A 333 8.44 -22.16 -15.88
N VAL A 334 8.61 -21.06 -16.62
CA VAL A 334 7.57 -20.44 -17.46
C VAL A 334 8.09 -20.32 -18.88
N SER A 335 7.49 -21.07 -19.80
CA SER A 335 7.81 -20.96 -21.23
C SER A 335 7.17 -19.73 -21.87
N GLN A 336 7.70 -19.31 -23.02
CA GLN A 336 7.09 -18.24 -23.80
C GLN A 336 5.67 -18.62 -24.23
N LYS A 337 5.45 -19.89 -24.60
CA LYS A 337 4.11 -20.37 -24.95
C LYS A 337 3.13 -20.15 -23.80
N GLU A 338 3.51 -20.53 -22.57
CA GLU A 338 2.67 -20.35 -21.39
C GLU A 338 2.42 -18.87 -21.06
N PHE A 339 3.40 -17.98 -21.31
CA PHE A 339 3.17 -16.53 -21.23
C PHE A 339 2.05 -16.08 -22.17
N TYR A 340 2.05 -16.55 -23.43
CA TYR A 340 1.00 -16.19 -24.39
C TYR A 340 -0.34 -16.90 -24.11
N GLN A 341 -0.34 -18.05 -23.42
CA GLN A 341 -1.56 -18.65 -22.88
C GLN A 341 -2.16 -17.80 -21.77
N LEU A 342 -1.33 -17.19 -20.91
CA LEU A 342 -1.79 -16.22 -19.91
C LEU A 342 -2.27 -14.91 -20.56
N TYR A 343 -1.55 -14.43 -21.58
CA TYR A 343 -1.94 -13.29 -22.41
C TYR A 343 -3.33 -13.47 -23.00
N ALA A 344 -3.66 -14.68 -23.46
CA ALA A 344 -4.95 -14.96 -24.09
C ALA A 344 -6.15 -14.67 -23.16
N PHE A 345 -6.01 -14.76 -21.83
CA PHE A 345 -7.07 -14.35 -20.89
C PHE A 345 -7.36 -12.84 -20.95
N PHE A 346 -6.32 -12.02 -21.09
CA PHE A 346 -6.45 -10.56 -21.12
C PHE A 346 -6.63 -10.00 -22.54
N ASN A 347 -6.33 -10.78 -23.57
CA ASN A 347 -6.47 -10.37 -24.97
C ASN A 347 -7.93 -10.19 -25.42
N GLN A 348 -8.89 -10.62 -24.60
CA GLN A 348 -10.33 -10.56 -24.89
C GLN A 348 -11.02 -9.30 -24.33
N THR A 349 -10.28 -8.30 -23.87
CA THR A 349 -10.88 -7.06 -23.34
C THR A 349 -11.24 -6.09 -24.48
N GLU A 350 -12.34 -5.35 -24.34
CA GLU A 350 -12.88 -4.44 -25.36
C GLU A 350 -11.95 -3.24 -25.63
N ASP A 351 -11.19 -2.84 -24.62
CA ASP A 351 -10.29 -1.69 -24.74
C ASP A 351 -9.17 -1.91 -25.77
N SER A 352 -8.84 -0.82 -26.46
CA SER A 352 -7.93 -0.85 -27.62
C SER A 352 -7.11 0.44 -27.72
N ASP A 353 -6.74 1.04 -26.58
CA ASP A 353 -5.87 2.21 -26.46
C ASP A 353 -6.23 3.44 -27.32
N LYS A 354 -7.53 3.62 -27.53
CA LYS A 354 -8.08 4.80 -28.22
C LYS A 354 -8.14 6.01 -27.30
N ILE A 355 -8.18 7.19 -27.93
CA ILE A 355 -8.26 8.50 -27.25
C ILE A 355 -9.37 8.58 -26.18
N ASP A 356 -10.49 7.91 -26.38
CA ASP A 356 -11.67 8.00 -25.52
C ASP A 356 -11.65 7.09 -24.27
N ASP A 357 -10.60 6.29 -24.08
CA ASP A 357 -10.40 5.29 -23.01
C ASP A 357 -11.60 4.35 -22.79
N ARG A 358 -12.38 4.05 -23.82
CA ARG A 358 -13.48 3.08 -23.69
C ARG A 358 -12.95 1.66 -23.38
N PRO A 359 -13.71 0.85 -22.62
CA PRO A 359 -15.01 1.15 -22.03
C PRO A 359 -14.91 1.96 -20.72
N ARG A 360 -15.92 2.81 -20.50
CA ARG A 360 -16.07 3.64 -19.30
C ARG A 360 -17.44 3.39 -18.67
N LEU A 361 -17.49 3.37 -17.35
CA LEU A 361 -18.72 3.34 -16.58
C LEU A 361 -19.10 4.79 -16.21
N LYS A 362 -20.32 5.20 -16.57
CA LYS A 362 -20.89 6.46 -16.08
C LYS A 362 -21.43 6.26 -14.67
N LEU A 363 -21.01 7.10 -13.75
CA LEU A 363 -21.49 7.14 -12.37
C LEU A 363 -22.43 8.35 -12.22
N ASP A 364 -22.59 8.84 -11.00
CA ASP A 364 -23.46 9.97 -10.70
C ASP A 364 -22.93 11.28 -11.32
N GLY A 365 -23.83 12.09 -11.88
CA GLY A 365 -23.50 13.33 -12.58
C GLY A 365 -22.63 13.10 -13.82
N ASN A 366 -21.50 13.83 -13.89
CA ASN A 366 -20.51 13.75 -14.97
C ASN A 366 -19.31 12.84 -14.63
N VAL A 367 -19.36 12.13 -13.50
CA VAL A 367 -18.27 11.25 -13.08
C VAL A 367 -18.26 9.99 -13.94
N THR A 368 -17.09 9.63 -14.44
CA THR A 368 -16.86 8.35 -15.13
C THR A 368 -15.67 7.62 -14.52
N THR A 369 -15.58 6.32 -14.72
CA THR A 369 -14.39 5.53 -14.38
C THR A 369 -14.10 4.47 -15.42
N LEU A 370 -12.83 4.08 -15.55
CA LEU A 370 -12.43 3.04 -16.48
C LEU A 370 -12.77 1.67 -15.91
N ILE A 371 -13.31 0.79 -16.74
CA ILE A 371 -13.63 -0.60 -16.40
C ILE A 371 -13.06 -1.53 -17.47
N LEU A 372 -12.94 -2.81 -17.15
CA LEU A 372 -12.82 -3.84 -18.18
C LEU A 372 -14.20 -4.29 -18.63
N ARG A 373 -14.26 -4.74 -19.88
CA ARG A 373 -15.37 -5.50 -20.44
C ARG A 373 -14.81 -6.52 -21.41
N GLU A 374 -15.30 -7.76 -21.38
CA GLU A 374 -14.96 -8.73 -22.43
C GLU A 374 -15.62 -8.39 -23.77
N LEU A 375 -14.90 -8.72 -24.84
CA LEU A 375 -15.46 -8.75 -26.18
C LEU A 375 -16.56 -9.82 -26.30
N PRO A 376 -17.62 -9.53 -27.06
CA PRO A 376 -18.58 -10.55 -27.48
C PRO A 376 -17.90 -11.75 -28.15
N ALA A 377 -18.50 -12.93 -28.03
CA ALA A 377 -17.89 -14.19 -28.48
C ALA A 377 -17.49 -14.17 -29.97
N GLU A 378 -18.29 -13.51 -30.81
CA GLU A 378 -18.06 -13.36 -32.25
C GLU A 378 -16.95 -12.36 -32.61
N GLN A 379 -16.48 -11.56 -31.65
CA GLN A 379 -15.42 -10.57 -31.82
C GLN A 379 -14.11 -10.98 -31.13
N ARG A 380 -14.09 -12.14 -30.46
CA ARG A 380 -12.92 -12.63 -29.72
C ARG A 380 -11.69 -12.77 -30.63
N ARG A 381 -10.55 -12.36 -30.11
CA ARG A 381 -9.28 -12.31 -30.82
C ARG A 381 -8.57 -13.66 -30.73
N GLN A 382 -8.02 -14.15 -31.83
CA GLN A 382 -7.08 -15.28 -31.80
C GLN A 382 -5.77 -14.82 -31.18
N THR A 383 -5.27 -15.54 -30.19
CA THR A 383 -3.95 -15.27 -29.58
C THR A 383 -2.90 -16.15 -30.23
N ARG A 384 -1.72 -15.59 -30.51
CA ARG A 384 -0.55 -16.28 -31.05
C ARG A 384 0.68 -15.94 -30.23
N VAL A 385 1.66 -16.82 -30.21
CA VAL A 385 2.97 -16.51 -29.64
C VAL A 385 3.63 -15.41 -30.48
N HIS A 386 4.17 -14.35 -29.88
CA HIS A 386 4.91 -13.34 -30.64
C HIS A 386 6.40 -13.70 -30.65
N GLN A 387 6.99 -13.89 -31.83
CA GLN A 387 8.39 -14.25 -31.94
C GLN A 387 9.26 -13.11 -31.41
N ARG A 388 10.11 -13.42 -30.42
CA ARG A 388 10.91 -12.42 -29.68
C ARG A 388 10.07 -11.27 -29.09
N GLY A 389 8.79 -11.49 -28.85
CA GLY A 389 7.86 -10.50 -28.33
C GLY A 389 7.32 -9.53 -29.39
N ASN A 390 7.68 -9.67 -30.67
CA ASN A 390 7.25 -8.77 -31.74
C ASN A 390 5.84 -9.13 -32.24
N PHE A 391 4.84 -8.29 -31.97
CA PHE A 391 3.44 -8.54 -32.37
C PHE A 391 3.24 -8.62 -33.89
N LEU A 392 4.15 -8.04 -34.68
CA LEU A 392 4.15 -8.14 -36.14
C LEU A 392 4.70 -9.46 -36.69
N ASP A 393 5.28 -10.31 -35.82
CA ASP A 393 5.82 -11.63 -36.17
C ASP A 393 5.09 -12.75 -35.37
N PRO A 394 3.83 -13.05 -35.71
CA PRO A 394 3.03 -14.03 -35.00
C PRO A 394 3.43 -15.46 -35.35
N GLY A 395 3.74 -16.25 -34.32
CA GLY A 395 3.96 -17.68 -34.38
C GLY A 395 2.69 -18.51 -34.17
N ASP A 396 2.83 -19.63 -33.47
CA ASP A 396 1.77 -20.62 -33.29
C ASP A 396 0.56 -20.07 -32.49
N PRO A 397 -0.67 -20.47 -32.83
CA PRO A 397 -1.85 -20.12 -32.06
C PRO A 397 -1.85 -20.80 -30.69
N VAL A 398 -2.39 -20.10 -29.69
CA VAL A 398 -2.51 -20.59 -28.31
C VAL A 398 -3.88 -20.28 -27.73
N GLU A 399 -4.34 -21.19 -26.88
CA GLU A 399 -5.58 -21.05 -26.11
C GLU A 399 -5.28 -20.63 -24.66
N PRO A 400 -6.22 -19.99 -23.95
CA PRO A 400 -6.03 -19.59 -22.55
C PRO A 400 -5.70 -20.78 -21.63
N ASP A 401 -4.57 -20.71 -20.95
CA ASP A 401 -4.09 -21.74 -20.02
C ASP A 401 -3.09 -21.19 -19.01
N VAL A 402 -2.76 -22.00 -18.01
CA VAL A 402 -1.86 -21.67 -16.90
C VAL A 402 -0.56 -22.47 -16.98
N PRO A 403 0.57 -21.97 -16.43
CA PRO A 403 1.84 -22.68 -16.53
C PRO A 403 1.81 -24.03 -15.82
N ALA A 404 2.37 -25.06 -16.45
CA ALA A 404 2.33 -26.45 -15.99
C ALA A 404 3.16 -26.72 -14.72
N ALA A 405 4.02 -25.77 -14.33
CA ALA A 405 4.79 -25.84 -13.09
C ALA A 405 3.95 -25.66 -11.82
N PHE A 406 2.71 -25.19 -11.95
CA PHE A 406 1.77 -24.97 -10.85
C PHE A 406 0.62 -26.00 -10.88
N HIS A 407 -0.32 -25.87 -9.94
CA HIS A 407 -1.50 -26.72 -9.93
C HIS A 407 -2.35 -26.52 -11.21
N PRO A 408 -3.06 -27.57 -11.67
CA PRO A 408 -3.86 -27.49 -12.88
C PRO A 408 -4.98 -26.45 -12.76
N PHE A 409 -5.45 -25.99 -13.92
CA PHE A 409 -6.63 -25.13 -14.02
C PHE A 409 -7.84 -25.80 -13.33
N PRO A 410 -8.68 -25.06 -12.57
CA PRO A 410 -9.80 -25.66 -11.86
C PRO A 410 -10.80 -26.34 -12.80
N GLU A 411 -11.28 -27.53 -12.41
CA GLU A 411 -12.28 -28.27 -13.18
C GLU A 411 -13.62 -27.51 -13.19
N GLY A 412 -14.25 -27.39 -14.36
CA GLY A 412 -15.52 -26.68 -14.53
C GLY A 412 -15.41 -25.14 -14.51
N ALA A 413 -14.25 -24.56 -14.21
CA ALA A 413 -14.06 -23.12 -14.28
C ALA A 413 -14.06 -22.61 -15.72
N PRO A 414 -14.61 -21.42 -16.00
CA PRO A 414 -14.60 -20.85 -17.35
C PRO A 414 -13.17 -20.53 -17.78
N ARG A 415 -12.82 -20.84 -19.03
CA ARG A 415 -11.51 -20.52 -19.64
C ARG A 415 -11.42 -19.05 -20.04
N ASN A 416 -11.60 -18.17 -19.07
CA ASN A 416 -11.54 -16.71 -19.20
C ASN A 416 -10.92 -16.08 -17.93
N ARG A 417 -10.94 -14.75 -17.79
CA ARG A 417 -10.34 -14.07 -16.63
C ARG A 417 -10.91 -14.53 -15.29
N LEU A 418 -12.18 -14.95 -15.23
CA LEU A 418 -12.79 -15.44 -14.00
C LEU A 418 -12.14 -16.75 -13.53
N GLY A 419 -11.94 -17.70 -14.43
CA GLY A 419 -11.25 -18.95 -14.10
C GLY A 419 -9.76 -18.74 -13.76
N LEU A 420 -9.09 -17.79 -14.44
CA LEU A 420 -7.72 -17.39 -14.06
C LEU A 420 -7.67 -16.82 -12.64
N ALA A 421 -8.63 -15.96 -12.28
CA ALA A 421 -8.70 -15.38 -10.94
C ALA A 421 -8.97 -16.45 -9.87
N GLN A 422 -9.86 -17.40 -10.15
CA GLN A 422 -10.13 -18.55 -9.30
C GLN A 422 -8.88 -19.45 -9.14
N TRP A 423 -8.11 -19.64 -10.21
CA TRP A 423 -6.84 -20.38 -10.17
C TRP A 423 -5.79 -19.68 -9.29
N LEU A 424 -5.67 -18.35 -9.35
CA LEU A 424 -4.70 -17.62 -8.54
C LEU A 424 -4.97 -17.78 -7.03
N VAL A 425 -6.23 -17.74 -6.61
CA VAL A 425 -6.61 -17.77 -5.18
C VAL A 425 -6.98 -19.16 -4.67
N ASP A 426 -6.81 -20.19 -5.51
CA ASP A 426 -6.98 -21.58 -5.10
C ASP A 426 -6.00 -21.91 -3.96
N LYS A 427 -6.45 -22.65 -2.95
CA LYS A 427 -5.63 -23.04 -1.79
C LYS A 427 -4.43 -23.93 -2.17
N ARG A 428 -4.45 -24.52 -3.37
CA ARG A 428 -3.33 -25.28 -3.94
C ARG A 428 -2.26 -24.38 -4.56
N ASN A 429 -2.54 -23.09 -4.74
CA ASN A 429 -1.57 -22.13 -5.25
C ASN A 429 -0.44 -21.93 -4.23
N PRO A 430 0.83 -22.20 -4.60
CA PRO A 430 1.93 -22.14 -3.65
C PRO A 430 2.37 -20.72 -3.30
N LEU A 431 1.99 -19.70 -4.08
CA LEU A 431 2.57 -18.36 -4.01
C LEU A 431 1.59 -17.31 -3.50
N THR A 432 0.34 -17.30 -3.95
CA THR A 432 -0.59 -16.20 -3.66
C THR A 432 -0.67 -15.85 -2.17
N ALA A 433 -0.84 -16.84 -1.30
CA ALA A 433 -0.84 -16.60 0.14
C ALA A 433 0.51 -16.14 0.67
N ARG A 434 1.62 -16.80 0.28
CA ARG A 434 3.00 -16.44 0.72
C ARG A 434 3.36 -15.01 0.32
N VAL A 435 3.06 -14.64 -0.90
CA VAL A 435 3.36 -13.33 -1.46
C VAL A 435 2.52 -12.27 -0.75
N ALA A 436 1.23 -12.51 -0.54
CA ALA A 436 0.36 -11.60 0.21
C ALA A 436 0.87 -11.37 1.63
N VAL A 437 1.10 -12.43 2.42
CA VAL A 437 1.58 -12.29 3.82
C VAL A 437 2.96 -11.66 3.89
N ASN A 438 3.85 -11.95 2.93
CA ASN A 438 5.17 -11.34 2.87
C ASN A 438 5.09 -9.82 2.66
N ARG A 439 4.11 -9.33 1.87
CA ARG A 439 3.90 -7.88 1.70
C ARG A 439 3.35 -7.22 2.95
N PHE A 440 2.34 -7.82 3.59
CA PHE A 440 1.84 -7.32 4.87
C PHE A 440 2.98 -7.24 5.90
N TRP A 441 3.79 -8.30 5.99
CA TRP A 441 5.00 -8.32 6.82
C TRP A 441 5.99 -7.22 6.44
N ALA A 442 6.32 -7.08 5.16
CA ALA A 442 7.27 -6.06 4.68
C ALA A 442 6.81 -4.64 5.00
N ARG A 443 5.50 -4.36 4.97
CA ARG A 443 4.96 -3.04 5.34
C ARG A 443 5.16 -2.72 6.82
N LEU A 444 4.98 -3.70 7.71
CA LEU A 444 5.14 -3.54 9.17
C LEU A 444 6.61 -3.58 9.61
N PHE A 445 7.40 -4.51 9.06
CA PHE A 445 8.78 -4.74 9.49
C PHE A 445 9.82 -4.00 8.65
N GLY A 446 9.43 -3.45 7.50
CA GLY A 446 10.31 -2.77 6.55
C GLY A 446 10.98 -3.66 5.51
N THR A 447 11.02 -4.97 5.75
CA THR A 447 11.57 -5.96 4.83
C THR A 447 10.76 -7.23 4.97
N GLY A 448 10.33 -7.82 3.85
CA GLY A 448 9.61 -9.09 3.84
C GLY A 448 10.46 -10.23 4.39
N LEU A 449 9.82 -11.32 4.82
CA LEU A 449 10.51 -12.57 5.14
C LEU A 449 11.35 -13.02 3.94
N VAL A 450 10.80 -12.91 2.73
CA VAL A 450 11.49 -12.86 1.44
C VAL A 450 11.78 -11.40 1.11
N GLU A 451 13.07 -11.05 1.01
CA GLU A 451 13.50 -9.67 0.80
C GLU A 451 13.17 -9.14 -0.60
N THR A 452 13.28 -10.00 -1.61
CA THR A 452 12.95 -9.72 -3.01
C THR A 452 11.45 -9.93 -3.22
N GLU A 453 10.64 -8.94 -2.80
CA GLU A 453 9.18 -8.97 -3.00
C GLU A 453 8.78 -9.13 -4.49
N GLU A 454 9.70 -8.80 -5.39
CA GLU A 454 9.61 -8.92 -6.84
C GLU A 454 9.91 -10.29 -7.43
N ASP A 455 10.57 -11.16 -6.68
CA ASP A 455 10.98 -12.47 -7.18
C ASP A 455 11.09 -13.50 -6.05
N PHE A 456 10.15 -14.45 -6.03
CA PHE A 456 10.12 -15.64 -5.19
C PHE A 456 10.73 -16.87 -5.88
N GLY A 457 11.06 -16.74 -7.18
CA GLY A 457 11.63 -17.77 -8.01
C GLY A 457 13.13 -17.98 -7.75
N ASN A 458 13.81 -18.52 -8.75
CA ASN A 458 15.19 -18.99 -8.65
C ASN A 458 16.25 -17.88 -8.52
N GLN A 459 15.90 -16.63 -8.82
CA GLN A 459 16.79 -15.47 -8.61
C GLN A 459 16.41 -14.66 -7.34
N GLY A 460 15.30 -15.02 -6.69
CA GLY A 460 14.85 -14.45 -5.43
C GLY A 460 15.73 -14.82 -4.24
N ALA A 461 15.68 -14.00 -3.20
CA ALA A 461 16.26 -14.32 -1.90
C ALA A 461 15.46 -15.47 -1.23
N PRO A 462 16.13 -16.41 -0.53
CA PRO A 462 15.40 -17.36 0.30
C PRO A 462 14.70 -16.63 1.47
N PRO A 463 13.60 -17.18 2.00
CA PRO A 463 12.95 -16.62 3.18
C PRO A 463 13.90 -16.68 4.38
N SER A 464 13.97 -15.59 5.16
CA SER A 464 14.71 -15.54 6.43
C SER A 464 14.15 -16.53 7.47
N HIS A 465 12.84 -16.75 7.43
CA HIS A 465 12.11 -17.68 8.30
C HIS A 465 11.12 -18.50 7.43
N PRO A 466 11.56 -19.59 6.78
CA PRO A 466 10.72 -20.38 5.88
C PRO A 466 9.47 -20.94 6.59
N GLU A 467 9.63 -21.46 7.81
CA GLU A 467 8.51 -22.00 8.59
C GLU A 467 7.51 -20.91 8.98
N LEU A 468 7.98 -19.72 9.35
CA LEU A 468 7.10 -18.57 9.62
C LEU A 468 6.32 -18.14 8.37
N LEU A 469 6.97 -18.09 7.21
CA LEU A 469 6.30 -17.76 5.95
C LEU A 469 5.19 -18.75 5.62
N ASP A 470 5.47 -20.05 5.73
CA ASP A 470 4.49 -21.11 5.46
C ASP A 470 3.38 -21.15 6.52
N TRP A 471 3.71 -20.95 7.79
CA TRP A 471 2.71 -20.82 8.85
C TRP A 471 1.78 -19.64 8.58
N MET A 472 2.31 -18.46 8.26
CA MET A 472 1.50 -17.27 7.97
C MET A 472 0.64 -17.47 6.72
N ALA A 473 1.19 -18.06 5.65
CA ALA A 473 0.44 -18.32 4.42
C ALA A 473 -0.72 -19.28 4.66
N THR A 474 -0.49 -20.37 5.40
CA THR A 474 -1.56 -21.31 5.76
C THR A 474 -2.56 -20.71 6.74
N GLU A 475 -2.10 -19.89 7.68
CA GLU A 475 -2.96 -19.17 8.62
C GLU A 475 -3.87 -18.18 7.89
N PHE A 476 -3.34 -17.43 6.92
CA PHE A 476 -4.14 -16.48 6.16
C PHE A 476 -5.29 -17.16 5.39
N MET A 477 -5.03 -18.32 4.78
CA MET A 477 -6.07 -19.13 4.14
C MET A 477 -7.06 -19.75 5.14
N ARG A 478 -6.63 -20.01 6.39
CA ARG A 478 -7.46 -20.55 7.47
C ARG A 478 -8.38 -19.49 8.07
N LEU A 479 -7.92 -18.24 8.10
CA LEU A 479 -8.68 -17.05 8.44
C LEU A 479 -9.61 -16.60 7.30
N ASP A 480 -9.86 -17.46 6.31
CA ASP A 480 -10.68 -17.17 5.13
C ASP A 480 -10.24 -15.89 4.40
N TRP A 481 -8.93 -15.72 4.25
CA TRP A 481 -8.33 -14.58 3.55
C TRP A 481 -8.65 -13.21 4.20
N ASP A 482 -8.96 -13.19 5.50
CA ASP A 482 -9.22 -11.99 6.28
C ASP A 482 -7.92 -11.19 6.54
N MET A 483 -7.83 -10.02 5.89
CA MET A 483 -6.65 -9.16 5.97
C MET A 483 -6.50 -8.48 7.33
N LYS A 484 -7.60 -8.06 7.96
CA LYS A 484 -7.56 -7.43 9.29
C LYS A 484 -7.16 -8.45 10.36
N ALA A 485 -7.66 -9.68 10.29
CA ALA A 485 -7.30 -10.76 11.21
C ALA A 485 -5.82 -11.17 11.07
N LEU A 486 -5.28 -11.19 9.84
CA LEU A 486 -3.85 -11.39 9.61
C LEU A 486 -3.03 -10.27 10.28
N LEU A 487 -3.37 -9.00 10.05
CA LEU A 487 -2.67 -7.86 10.64
C LEU A 487 -2.77 -7.85 12.16
N ARG A 488 -3.95 -8.12 12.70
CA ARG A 488 -4.20 -8.32 14.13
C ARG A 488 -3.25 -9.37 14.72
N THR A 489 -3.12 -10.51 14.06
CA THR A 489 -2.21 -11.59 14.50
C THR A 489 -0.77 -11.13 14.55
N ILE A 490 -0.32 -10.37 13.55
CA ILE A 490 1.05 -9.83 13.51
C ILE A 490 1.26 -8.81 14.63
N VAL A 491 0.39 -7.80 14.77
CA VAL A 491 0.62 -6.70 15.71
C VAL A 491 0.43 -7.10 17.17
N LEU A 492 -0.33 -8.17 17.46
CA LEU A 492 -0.45 -8.72 18.81
C LEU A 492 0.76 -9.55 19.25
N SER A 493 1.63 -9.96 18.31
CA SER A 493 2.82 -10.76 18.62
C SER A 493 3.81 -10.01 19.53
N ALA A 494 4.52 -10.74 20.39
CA ALA A 494 5.65 -10.19 21.14
C ALA A 494 6.74 -9.67 20.19
N THR A 495 6.95 -10.37 19.07
CA THR A 495 7.89 -10.03 18.00
C THR A 495 7.69 -8.60 17.50
N TYR A 496 6.46 -8.21 17.15
CA TYR A 496 6.15 -6.85 16.69
C TYR A 496 6.26 -5.80 17.80
N ARG A 497 6.01 -6.18 19.06
CA ARG A 497 5.96 -5.26 20.22
C ARG A 497 7.33 -4.91 20.79
N GLN A 498 8.40 -5.56 20.36
CA GLN A 498 9.77 -5.28 20.83
C GLN A 498 10.19 -3.80 20.63
N THR A 499 11.08 -3.30 21.50
CA THR A 499 11.80 -2.04 21.27
C THR A 499 12.71 -2.17 20.05
N SER A 500 12.90 -1.07 19.33
CA SER A 500 13.83 -1.00 18.20
C SER A 500 15.24 -0.54 18.61
N ASP A 501 15.49 -0.38 19.91
CA ASP A 501 16.83 -0.18 20.44
C ASP A 501 17.75 -1.34 20.05
N VAL A 502 19.00 -1.00 19.74
CA VAL A 502 19.97 -1.96 19.22
C VAL A 502 21.22 -1.94 20.07
N SER A 503 21.61 -3.10 20.59
CA SER A 503 22.89 -3.28 21.26
C SER A 503 24.03 -3.39 20.23
N PRO A 504 25.29 -3.08 20.60
CA PRO A 504 26.43 -3.28 19.71
C PRO A 504 26.53 -4.71 19.16
N GLU A 505 26.25 -5.72 19.99
CA GLU A 505 26.23 -7.13 19.58
C GLU A 505 25.17 -7.40 18.51
N LEU A 506 23.94 -6.93 18.70
CA LEU A 506 22.87 -7.11 17.72
C LEU A 506 23.15 -6.35 16.42
N LEU A 507 23.83 -5.21 16.49
CA LEU A 507 24.22 -4.44 15.31
C LEU A 507 25.29 -5.16 14.48
N GLU A 508 26.21 -5.86 15.15
CA GLU A 508 27.26 -6.66 14.50
C GLU A 508 26.70 -7.94 13.89
N ARG A 509 25.87 -8.68 14.65
CA ARG A 509 25.33 -9.97 14.23
C ARG A 509 24.18 -9.86 13.23
N ASP A 510 23.32 -8.85 13.38
CA ASP A 510 22.13 -8.68 12.56
C ASP A 510 21.75 -7.20 12.40
N ARG A 511 22.57 -6.49 11.61
CA ARG A 511 22.37 -5.07 11.32
C ARG A 511 20.99 -4.75 10.74
N PHE A 512 20.47 -5.63 9.89
CA PHE A 512 19.22 -5.42 9.15
C PHE A 512 17.99 -5.99 9.85
N ASN A 513 18.13 -6.51 11.08
CA ASN A 513 17.06 -7.10 11.86
C ASN A 513 16.35 -8.26 11.14
N ARG A 514 17.10 -9.08 10.38
CA ARG A 514 16.60 -10.25 9.65
C ARG A 514 16.24 -11.42 10.56
N LEU A 515 16.84 -11.49 11.75
CA LEU A 515 16.55 -12.49 12.79
C LEU A 515 15.41 -12.06 13.74
N LEU A 516 14.94 -10.82 13.62
CA LEU A 516 13.79 -10.29 14.37
C LEU A 516 14.02 -10.23 15.89
N ALA A 517 15.26 -10.04 16.32
CA ALA A 517 15.64 -9.88 17.73
C ALA A 517 15.23 -8.53 18.33
N ARG A 518 14.71 -7.60 17.52
CA ARG A 518 14.25 -6.28 17.95
C ARG A 518 13.08 -5.80 17.09
N GLY A 519 12.38 -4.76 17.55
CA GLY A 519 11.26 -4.16 16.84
C GLY A 519 11.70 -3.41 15.58
N PRO A 520 10.80 -3.22 14.61
CA PRO A 520 11.14 -2.57 13.36
C PRO A 520 11.44 -1.07 13.54
N ARG A 521 12.37 -0.57 12.73
CA ARG A 521 12.73 0.85 12.64
C ARG A 521 12.96 1.24 11.19
N VAL A 522 12.03 2.02 10.65
CA VAL A 522 12.03 2.41 9.24
C VAL A 522 11.71 3.89 9.08
N ARG A 523 12.19 4.50 7.99
CA ARG A 523 11.71 5.82 7.58
C ARG A 523 10.25 5.68 7.13
N LEU A 524 9.40 6.60 7.60
CA LEU A 524 8.01 6.72 7.17
C LEU A 524 7.91 7.04 5.69
N GLU A 525 6.91 6.50 5.00
CA GLU A 525 6.64 6.77 3.59
C GLU A 525 6.26 8.24 3.33
N ALA A 526 6.45 8.70 2.10
CA ALA A 526 6.23 10.08 1.68
C ALA A 526 4.86 10.64 2.12
N GLU A 527 3.82 9.83 1.90
CA GLU A 527 2.44 10.18 2.26
C GLU A 527 2.29 10.41 3.76
N ILE A 528 2.89 9.52 4.58
CA ILE A 528 2.81 9.60 6.04
C ILE A 528 3.62 10.79 6.57
N VAL A 529 4.79 11.10 5.97
CA VAL A 529 5.58 12.29 6.34
C VAL A 529 4.74 13.56 6.16
N ARG A 530 4.07 13.70 5.01
CA ARG A 530 3.18 14.83 4.75
C ARG A 530 1.98 14.86 5.70
N ASP A 531 1.29 13.73 5.86
CA ASP A 531 0.10 13.65 6.71
C ASP A 531 0.43 13.92 8.18
N GLN A 532 1.62 13.53 8.66
CA GLN A 532 2.11 13.88 10.00
C GLN A 532 2.34 15.38 10.18
N MET A 533 2.96 16.05 9.22
CA MET A 533 3.16 17.50 9.28
C MET A 533 1.81 18.24 9.37
N LEU A 534 0.83 17.80 8.58
CA LEU A 534 -0.52 18.36 8.62
C LEU A 534 -1.26 18.03 9.93
N ALA A 535 -1.10 16.83 10.47
CA ALA A 535 -1.75 16.44 11.72
C ALA A 535 -1.18 17.20 12.93
N ALA A 536 0.15 17.30 13.05
CA ALA A 536 0.82 18.00 14.14
C ALA A 536 0.48 19.50 14.13
N SER A 537 0.48 20.12 12.95
CA SER A 537 0.07 21.53 12.76
C SER A 537 -1.42 21.77 12.91
N GLY A 538 -2.23 20.70 12.93
CA GLY A 538 -3.69 20.76 13.00
C GLY A 538 -4.34 21.16 11.67
N LEU A 539 -3.64 21.16 10.54
CA LEU A 539 -4.15 21.48 9.20
C LEU A 539 -4.86 20.30 8.53
N LEU A 540 -4.55 19.06 8.90
CA LEU A 540 -5.03 17.85 8.21
C LEU A 540 -6.55 17.82 8.06
N SER A 541 -7.03 17.68 6.83
CA SER A 541 -8.42 17.33 6.53
C SER A 541 -8.60 15.82 6.54
N ARG A 542 -9.64 15.35 7.24
CA ARG A 542 -10.06 13.94 7.29
C ARG A 542 -11.06 13.56 6.20
N LYS A 543 -11.30 14.44 5.23
CA LYS A 543 -12.21 14.18 4.11
C LYS A 543 -11.73 13.02 3.24
N MET A 544 -12.58 12.00 3.18
CA MET A 544 -12.36 10.80 2.39
C MET A 544 -13.06 10.89 1.03
N PHE A 545 -12.56 10.10 0.07
CA PHE A 545 -13.18 9.88 -1.24
C PHE A 545 -13.29 11.12 -2.15
N GLY A 546 -13.73 10.93 -3.38
CA GLY A 546 -13.91 11.99 -4.37
C GLY A 546 -12.65 12.25 -5.21
N PRO A 547 -12.67 13.27 -6.07
CA PRO A 547 -11.59 13.52 -7.02
C PRO A 547 -10.24 13.80 -6.32
N PRO A 548 -9.12 13.58 -7.01
CA PRO A 548 -7.80 13.97 -6.53
C PRO A 548 -7.72 15.50 -6.36
N VAL A 549 -6.82 15.94 -5.49
CA VAL A 549 -6.58 17.34 -5.16
C VAL A 549 -5.16 17.74 -5.50
N MET A 550 -4.96 19.03 -5.78
CA MET A 550 -3.68 19.62 -6.13
C MET A 550 -3.25 20.54 -4.97
N PRO A 551 -2.53 20.03 -3.95
CA PRO A 551 -2.03 20.86 -2.86
C PRO A 551 -1.06 21.91 -3.38
N LEU A 552 -0.64 22.85 -2.51
CA LEU A 552 0.33 23.87 -2.91
C LEU A 552 1.60 23.21 -3.47
N GLN A 553 2.06 23.69 -4.62
CA GLN A 553 3.31 23.29 -5.26
C GLN A 553 4.09 24.57 -5.60
N PRO A 554 5.44 24.57 -5.49
CA PRO A 554 6.25 25.69 -5.96
C PRO A 554 6.01 26.00 -7.44
N GLU A 555 6.10 27.28 -7.81
CA GLU A 555 6.00 27.70 -9.22
C GLU A 555 7.14 27.10 -10.07
N GLY A 556 6.86 26.88 -11.36
CA GLY A 556 7.87 26.41 -12.33
C GLY A 556 8.19 24.91 -12.29
N VAL A 557 7.63 24.17 -11.32
CA VAL A 557 7.75 22.70 -11.23
C VAL A 557 6.93 22.01 -12.32
N TRP A 558 5.67 22.42 -12.46
CA TRP A 558 4.77 21.85 -13.46
C TRP A 558 5.06 22.45 -14.83
N GLN A 559 5.75 21.69 -15.69
CA GLN A 559 6.00 22.04 -17.08
C GLN A 559 5.49 20.93 -17.98
N VAL A 560 4.40 21.21 -18.69
CA VAL A 560 3.82 20.24 -19.63
C VAL A 560 3.91 20.83 -21.02
N VAL A 561 4.80 20.27 -21.83
CA VAL A 561 5.09 20.78 -23.18
C VAL A 561 3.93 20.51 -24.14
N TYR A 562 3.23 19.37 -23.96
CA TYR A 562 2.24 18.87 -24.91
C TYR A 562 0.78 18.88 -24.41
N SER A 563 0.51 19.46 -23.24
CA SER A 563 -0.86 19.64 -22.72
C SER A 563 -1.09 21.07 -22.23
N ARG A 564 -2.35 21.52 -22.29
CA ARG A 564 -2.80 22.78 -21.70
C ARG A 564 -3.16 22.66 -20.21
N ASP A 565 -3.06 21.45 -19.64
CA ASP A 565 -3.37 21.19 -18.23
C ASP A 565 -2.45 21.97 -17.31
N ARG A 566 -3.03 22.53 -16.25
CA ARG A 566 -2.32 23.35 -15.26
C ARG A 566 -2.50 22.78 -13.87
N TRP A 567 -1.46 22.89 -13.04
CA TRP A 567 -1.58 22.69 -11.60
C TRP A 567 -2.41 23.81 -10.99
N VAL A 568 -3.66 23.53 -10.64
CA VAL A 568 -4.57 24.49 -10.00
C VAL A 568 -4.63 24.18 -8.52
N THR A 569 -3.94 24.98 -7.71
CA THR A 569 -3.90 24.77 -6.26
C THR A 569 -5.31 24.72 -5.67
N SER A 570 -5.67 23.60 -5.03
CA SER A 570 -6.94 23.40 -4.37
C SER A 570 -7.13 24.40 -3.21
N SER A 571 -8.38 24.83 -3.02
CA SER A 571 -8.76 25.80 -1.97
C SER A 571 -9.43 25.09 -0.78
N GLY A 572 -9.59 25.83 0.33
CA GLY A 572 -10.27 25.32 1.53
C GLY A 572 -9.60 24.08 2.12
N GLU A 573 -10.43 23.17 2.64
CA GLU A 573 -9.98 21.91 3.23
C GLU A 573 -9.28 20.96 2.24
N ASP A 574 -9.60 21.04 0.95
CA ASP A 574 -9.08 20.13 -0.08
C ASP A 574 -7.56 20.28 -0.26
N ARG A 575 -7.01 21.46 0.10
CA ARG A 575 -5.58 21.74 0.14
C ARG A 575 -4.82 20.86 1.15
N TYR A 576 -5.49 20.43 2.22
CA TYR A 576 -4.90 19.72 3.36
C TYR A 576 -5.41 18.29 3.53
N ARG A 577 -6.05 17.74 2.49
CA ARG A 577 -6.40 16.31 2.49
C ARG A 577 -5.16 15.44 2.56
N ARG A 578 -5.36 14.19 3.00
CA ARG A 578 -4.31 13.17 3.02
C ARG A 578 -3.58 13.07 1.68
N ALA A 579 -2.28 12.79 1.74
CA ALA A 579 -1.41 12.67 0.57
C ALA A 579 -1.88 11.59 -0.42
N LEU A 580 -2.65 10.59 0.04
CA LEU A 580 -3.30 9.59 -0.80
C LEU A 580 -4.19 10.21 -1.90
N TYR A 581 -4.79 11.37 -1.63
CA TYR A 581 -5.66 12.09 -2.57
C TYR A 581 -4.91 13.11 -3.42
N THR A 582 -3.61 13.27 -3.23
CA THR A 582 -2.81 14.18 -4.06
C THR A 582 -2.78 13.64 -5.49
N PHE A 583 -3.12 14.51 -6.44
CA PHE A 583 -3.13 14.21 -7.86
C PHE A 583 -1.78 13.63 -8.32
N ARG A 584 -1.83 12.46 -8.97
CA ARG A 584 -0.64 11.72 -9.42
C ARG A 584 -0.56 11.74 -10.94
N ARG A 585 0.35 12.56 -11.47
CA ARG A 585 0.76 12.50 -12.88
C ARG A 585 1.99 11.61 -13.03
N ARG A 586 2.00 10.75 -14.04
CA ARG A 586 3.10 9.79 -14.29
C ARG A 586 4.40 10.50 -14.67
N THR A 587 4.35 11.44 -15.61
CA THR A 587 5.56 12.14 -16.11
C THR A 587 6.01 13.30 -15.24
N SER A 588 5.17 13.78 -14.33
CA SER A 588 5.48 14.86 -13.40
C SER A 588 4.83 14.62 -12.02
N PRO A 589 5.33 13.65 -11.23
CA PRO A 589 4.77 13.38 -9.91
C PRO A 589 5.00 14.56 -8.96
N TYR A 590 4.24 14.61 -7.86
CA TYR A 590 4.36 15.72 -6.90
C TYR A 590 5.76 15.72 -6.24
N PRO A 591 6.55 16.81 -6.35
CA PRO A 591 8.00 16.78 -6.07
C PRO A 591 8.38 16.40 -4.64
N ALA A 592 7.60 16.87 -3.66
CA ALA A 592 7.87 16.53 -2.27
C ALA A 592 7.69 15.02 -2.06
N LEU A 593 6.66 14.40 -2.65
CA LEU A 593 6.46 12.96 -2.53
C LEU A 593 7.59 12.18 -3.23
N MET A 594 8.04 12.62 -4.41
CA MET A 594 9.19 12.01 -5.11
C MET A 594 10.47 12.07 -4.28
N SER A 595 10.73 13.20 -3.63
CA SER A 595 11.92 13.38 -2.78
C SER A 595 11.95 12.39 -1.62
N PHE A 596 10.78 11.91 -1.19
CA PHE A 596 10.59 10.88 -0.16
C PHE A 596 10.26 9.49 -0.75
N ASP A 597 10.78 9.19 -1.94
CA ASP A 597 10.74 7.88 -2.62
C ASP A 597 9.33 7.40 -3.01
N ALA A 598 8.35 8.28 -3.23
CA ALA A 598 7.07 7.88 -3.79
C ALA A 598 7.21 7.46 -5.27
N PRO A 599 6.55 6.37 -5.71
CA PRO A 599 6.64 5.91 -7.10
C PRO A 599 5.90 6.84 -8.07
N SER A 600 6.36 6.86 -9.35
CA SER A 600 5.71 7.63 -10.42
C SER A 600 4.37 7.04 -10.88
N GLY A 601 4.16 5.75 -10.61
CA GLY A 601 3.02 4.99 -11.08
C GLY A 601 3.21 4.39 -12.47
N GLU A 602 4.32 4.63 -13.17
CA GLU A 602 4.59 4.10 -14.53
C GLU A 602 4.70 2.57 -14.57
N VAL A 603 5.29 1.97 -13.54
CA VAL A 603 5.52 0.52 -13.44
C VAL A 603 5.02 -0.03 -12.11
N CYS A 604 4.69 -1.33 -12.10
CA CYS A 604 4.26 -2.02 -10.89
C CYS A 604 5.36 -1.91 -9.83
N THR A 605 5.05 -1.29 -8.69
CA THR A 605 6.05 -1.07 -7.64
C THR A 605 5.75 -2.00 -6.47
N LEU A 606 6.41 -3.16 -6.46
CA LEU A 606 6.24 -4.17 -5.41
C LEU A 606 6.93 -3.76 -4.09
N ARG A 607 8.08 -3.10 -4.21
CA ARG A 607 8.91 -2.65 -3.09
C ARG A 607 9.35 -1.22 -3.32
N ARG A 608 9.12 -0.33 -2.34
CA ARG A 608 9.64 1.03 -2.38
C ARG A 608 11.07 1.02 -1.85
N ILE A 609 12.00 1.61 -2.61
CA ILE A 609 13.33 1.89 -2.09
C ILE A 609 13.19 2.97 -1.02
N ARG A 610 13.76 2.76 0.17
CA ARG A 610 13.73 3.75 1.25
C ARG A 610 15.11 4.37 1.39
N THR A 611 15.21 5.64 1.03
CA THR A 611 16.45 6.41 1.18
C THR A 611 16.34 7.36 2.36
N ASN A 612 17.49 7.78 2.91
CA ASN A 612 17.57 8.85 3.89
C ASN A 612 18.67 9.80 3.43
N THR A 613 18.29 10.92 2.81
CA THR A 613 19.22 11.82 2.13
C THR A 613 19.17 13.23 2.72
N PRO A 614 20.27 14.01 2.66
CA PRO A 614 20.24 15.41 3.06
C PRO A 614 19.20 16.25 2.29
N LEU A 615 18.90 15.88 1.04
CA LEU A 615 17.89 16.58 0.23
C LEU A 615 16.50 16.50 0.85
N GLN A 616 16.13 15.36 1.43
CA GLN A 616 14.86 15.20 2.14
C GLN A 616 14.74 16.15 3.34
N ALA A 617 15.83 16.37 4.08
CA ALA A 617 15.85 17.35 5.16
C ALA A 617 15.69 18.78 4.62
N LEU A 618 16.33 19.11 3.49
CA LEU A 618 16.17 20.40 2.82
C LEU A 618 14.74 20.63 2.33
N VAL A 619 14.05 19.60 1.82
CA VAL A 619 12.63 19.70 1.45
C VAL A 619 11.79 20.09 2.66
N ASN A 620 11.94 19.41 3.80
CA ASN A 620 11.20 19.76 5.02
C ASN A 620 11.51 21.15 5.58
N LEU A 621 12.67 21.74 5.24
CA LEU A 621 13.05 23.08 5.68
C LEU A 621 12.56 24.20 4.74
N ASN A 622 12.31 23.90 3.47
CA ASN A 622 12.11 24.92 2.43
C ASN A 622 10.80 24.77 1.65
N ASP A 623 10.16 23.59 1.67
CA ASP A 623 8.92 23.39 0.95
C ASP A 623 7.83 24.33 1.51
N PRO A 624 7.07 25.04 0.64
CA PRO A 624 6.04 25.98 1.09
C PRO A 624 5.01 25.37 2.03
N LEU A 625 4.63 24.09 1.83
CA LEU A 625 3.70 23.39 2.73
C LEU A 625 4.31 23.15 4.10
N ALA A 626 5.61 22.84 4.16
CA ALA A 626 6.31 22.63 5.42
C ALA A 626 6.40 23.94 6.23
N LEU A 627 6.68 25.07 5.58
CA LEU A 627 6.69 26.40 6.22
C LEU A 627 5.31 26.81 6.72
N GLU A 628 4.26 26.53 5.93
CA GLU A 628 2.88 26.75 6.33
C GLU A 628 2.49 25.88 7.54
N ALA A 629 2.82 24.59 7.51
CA ALA A 629 2.57 23.67 8.64
C ALA A 629 3.33 24.11 9.90
N ALA A 630 4.58 24.55 9.79
CA ALA A 630 5.35 25.10 10.90
C ALA A 630 4.68 26.36 11.50
N SER A 631 4.17 27.25 10.64
CA SER A 631 3.45 28.46 11.07
C SER A 631 2.12 28.13 11.75
N ALA A 632 1.35 27.20 11.19
CA ALA A 632 0.10 26.73 11.79
C ALA A 632 0.33 26.02 13.13
N LEU A 633 1.41 25.23 13.26
CA LEU A 633 1.83 24.65 14.54
C LEU A 633 2.17 25.75 15.55
N ALA A 634 2.90 26.79 15.16
CA ALA A 634 3.18 27.91 16.05
C ALA A 634 1.89 28.60 16.51
N VAL A 635 0.95 28.92 15.60
CA VAL A 635 -0.36 29.50 15.97
C VAL A 635 -1.11 28.59 16.94
N ARG A 636 -1.15 27.27 16.66
CA ARG A 636 -1.78 26.27 17.53
C ARG A 636 -1.20 26.32 18.94
N LEU A 637 0.13 26.40 19.07
CA LEU A 637 0.82 26.46 20.35
C LEU A 637 0.61 27.78 21.09
N PHE A 638 0.48 28.91 20.37
CA PHE A 638 0.36 30.24 20.98
C PHE A 638 -1.08 30.62 21.35
N ARG A 639 -2.10 29.92 20.83
CA ARG A 639 -3.51 30.15 21.17
C ARG A 639 -3.89 29.72 22.58
N THR A 640 -3.20 28.75 23.18
CA THR A 640 -3.43 28.37 24.57
C THR A 640 -2.95 29.52 25.49
N THR A 641 -3.88 30.20 26.18
CA THR A 641 -3.55 31.30 27.09
C THR A 641 -3.03 30.77 28.43
N GLY A 642 -2.12 31.52 29.08
CA GLY A 642 -1.62 31.17 30.42
C GLY A 642 -0.45 30.17 30.48
N GLU A 643 -0.10 29.48 29.39
CA GLU A 643 1.04 28.56 29.37
C GLU A 643 2.40 29.27 29.26
N SER A 644 3.38 28.82 30.05
CA SER A 644 4.77 29.23 29.92
C SER A 644 5.38 28.73 28.60
N PHE A 645 6.46 29.35 28.13
CA PHE A 645 7.11 28.90 26.90
C PHE A 645 7.62 27.45 27.00
N GLN A 646 8.09 27.04 28.18
CA GLN A 646 8.50 25.65 28.44
C GLN A 646 7.31 24.68 28.32
N GLU A 647 6.13 25.06 28.82
CA GLU A 647 4.91 24.24 28.65
C GLU A 647 4.49 24.14 27.18
N ARG A 648 4.61 25.23 26.41
CA ARG A 648 4.37 25.20 24.96
C ARG A 648 5.35 24.26 24.24
N LEU A 649 6.63 24.25 24.63
CA LEU A 649 7.61 23.31 24.08
C LEU A 649 7.27 21.86 24.45
N ARG A 650 6.84 21.58 25.68
CA ARG A 650 6.36 20.25 26.08
C ARG A 650 5.16 19.82 25.25
N HIS A 651 4.19 20.72 25.03
CA HIS A 651 3.03 20.46 24.18
C HIS A 651 3.44 20.18 22.72
N ALA A 652 4.37 20.96 22.17
CA ALA A 652 4.92 20.75 20.82
C ALA A 652 5.59 19.38 20.68
N PHE A 653 6.39 18.96 21.67
CA PHE A 653 7.00 17.63 21.69
C PHE A 653 5.97 16.51 21.67
N ARG A 654 4.91 16.66 22.46
CA ARG A 654 3.82 15.67 22.47
C ARG A 654 3.10 15.62 21.13
N LEU A 655 2.85 16.75 20.46
CA LEU A 655 2.21 16.78 19.14
C LEU A 655 3.08 16.14 18.03
N VAL A 656 4.40 16.38 18.04
CA VAL A 656 5.30 15.98 16.95
C VAL A 656 5.90 14.59 17.19
N LEU A 657 6.40 14.34 18.40
CA LEU A 657 7.10 13.10 18.76
C LEU A 657 6.23 12.10 19.51
N ILE A 658 5.03 12.48 19.95
CA ILE A 658 4.08 11.58 20.64
C ILE A 658 4.66 11.06 21.98
N ARG A 659 5.60 11.80 22.58
CA ARG A 659 6.17 11.50 23.90
C ARG A 659 6.51 12.78 24.66
N PRO A 660 6.64 12.73 25.99
CA PRO A 660 7.23 13.84 26.74
C PRO A 660 8.70 14.06 26.30
N PRO A 661 9.17 15.32 26.32
CA PRO A 661 10.58 15.62 26.07
C PRO A 661 11.46 15.29 27.28
N GLU A 662 12.73 15.03 27.01
CA GLU A 662 13.79 15.08 28.02
C GLU A 662 14.18 16.53 28.32
N GLN A 663 14.73 16.79 29.52
CA GLN A 663 15.13 18.15 29.90
C GLN A 663 16.20 18.73 28.96
N ALA A 664 17.18 17.91 28.55
CA ALA A 664 18.22 18.34 27.62
C ALA A 664 17.67 18.73 26.23
N GLU A 665 16.56 18.12 25.81
CA GLU A 665 15.88 18.47 24.55
C GLU A 665 15.16 19.82 24.67
N LEU A 666 14.46 20.05 25.79
CA LEU A 666 13.81 21.33 26.09
C LEU A 666 14.81 22.48 26.13
N ASP A 667 15.93 22.29 26.82
CA ASP A 667 16.95 23.34 26.98
C ASP A 667 17.55 23.73 25.61
N ARG A 668 17.77 22.75 24.72
CA ARG A 668 18.26 22.99 23.36
C ARG A 668 17.25 23.76 22.51
N LEU A 669 15.97 23.40 22.53
CA LEU A 669 14.95 24.13 21.78
C LEU A 669 14.69 25.52 22.35
N ALA A 670 14.72 25.68 23.66
CA ALA A 670 14.58 26.98 24.30
C ALA A 670 15.71 27.94 23.90
N LYS A 671 16.95 27.43 23.89
CA LYS A 671 18.10 28.18 23.37
C LYS A 671 17.93 28.56 21.91
N LEU A 672 17.54 27.61 21.06
CA LEU A 672 17.31 27.86 19.62
C LEU A 672 16.24 28.93 19.40
N TYR A 673 15.15 28.89 20.17
CA TYR A 673 14.08 29.89 20.09
C TYR A 673 14.58 31.29 20.42
N GLU A 674 15.30 31.47 21.53
CA GLU A 674 15.80 32.80 21.91
C GLU A 674 16.83 33.33 20.91
N GLU A 675 17.70 32.48 20.37
CA GLU A 675 18.64 32.84 19.31
C GLU A 675 17.91 33.26 18.02
N ALA A 676 16.94 32.47 17.56
CA ALA A 676 16.14 32.76 16.38
C ALA A 676 15.31 34.04 16.56
N ARG A 677 14.68 34.22 17.73
CA ARG A 677 13.91 35.41 18.08
C ARG A 677 14.78 36.67 18.11
N ALA A 678 15.97 36.60 18.72
CA ALA A 678 16.90 37.72 18.75
C ALA A 678 17.38 38.10 17.34
N LYS A 679 17.64 37.11 16.47
CA LYS A 679 18.02 37.32 15.08
C LYS A 679 16.88 37.98 14.28
N LEU A 680 15.67 37.41 14.32
CA LEU A 680 14.52 37.91 13.57
C LEU A 680 14.04 39.29 14.04
N LYS A 681 14.21 39.63 15.33
CA LYS A 681 13.97 41.00 15.81
C LYS A 681 14.93 42.04 15.21
N ARG A 682 16.16 41.63 14.86
CA ARG A 682 17.16 42.52 14.24
C ARG A 682 16.99 42.63 12.72
N ASP A 683 16.26 41.70 12.11
CA ASP A 683 16.01 41.65 10.67
C ASP A 683 14.51 41.42 10.38
N PRO A 684 13.69 42.48 10.43
CA PRO A 684 12.26 42.40 10.16
C PRO A 684 11.93 41.91 8.75
N GLU A 685 12.82 42.14 7.77
CA GLU A 685 12.61 41.68 6.40
C GLU A 685 12.79 40.17 6.29
N ALA A 686 13.77 39.59 6.98
CA ALA A 686 13.89 38.14 7.12
C ALA A 686 12.66 37.52 7.81
N ALA A 687 12.10 38.19 8.82
CA ALA A 687 10.85 37.75 9.46
C ALA A 687 9.67 37.80 8.49
N ARG A 688 9.55 38.86 7.69
CA ARG A 688 8.50 39.00 6.67
C ARG A 688 8.61 37.91 5.60
N LYS A 689 9.81 37.66 5.08
CA LYS A 689 10.09 36.59 4.10
C LYS A 689 9.79 35.19 4.63
N LEU A 690 10.01 34.95 5.93
CA LEU A 690 9.68 33.67 6.55
C LEU A 690 8.16 33.44 6.61
N LEU A 691 7.38 34.51 6.81
CA LEU A 691 5.92 34.45 6.93
C LEU A 691 5.19 34.52 5.58
N GLU A 692 5.82 35.06 4.54
CA GLU A 692 5.24 35.26 3.21
C GLU A 692 4.76 33.95 2.53
N PRO A 693 5.53 32.84 2.54
CA PRO A 693 5.06 31.55 2.04
C PRO A 693 3.90 30.94 2.85
N ALA A 694 3.79 31.32 4.13
CA ALA A 694 2.95 30.61 5.09
C ALA A 694 1.46 31.00 5.03
N LYS A 695 1.07 32.06 4.29
CA LYS A 695 -0.30 32.63 4.20
C LYS A 695 -1.18 32.15 5.37
N ILE A 696 -0.91 32.63 6.59
CA ILE A 696 -1.44 32.06 7.84
C ILE A 696 -2.95 31.86 7.69
N ILE A 697 -3.39 30.60 7.55
CA ILE A 697 -4.81 30.25 7.50
C ILE A 697 -5.22 29.95 8.93
N TYR A 698 -5.99 30.84 9.52
CA TYR A 698 -6.54 30.59 10.83
C TYR A 698 -7.64 29.51 10.75
N PRO A 699 -7.82 28.65 11.76
CA PRO A 699 -8.90 27.66 11.82
C PRO A 699 -10.29 28.22 11.45
N GLU A 700 -10.58 29.46 11.84
CA GLU A 700 -11.80 30.20 11.50
C GLU A 700 -11.93 30.56 10.01
N ASP A 701 -10.83 30.63 9.25
CA ASP A 701 -10.80 30.89 7.81
C ASP A 701 -10.93 29.60 6.97
N ARG A 702 -10.93 28.43 7.61
CA ARG A 702 -11.16 27.15 6.94
C ARG A 702 -12.64 27.05 6.60
N ARG A 703 -13.03 27.53 5.42
CA ARG A 703 -14.31 27.16 4.81
C ARG A 703 -14.37 25.62 4.73
N GLN A 704 -15.13 25.00 5.63
CA GLN A 704 -15.47 23.59 5.55
C GLN A 704 -16.41 23.42 4.35
N VAL A 705 -15.97 22.67 3.34
CA VAL A 705 -16.79 22.38 2.16
C VAL A 705 -17.50 21.06 2.42
N ILE A 706 -18.72 21.14 2.92
CA ILE A 706 -19.56 19.94 3.15
C ILE A 706 -19.98 19.40 1.78
N VAL A 707 -19.53 18.18 1.45
CA VAL A 707 -19.92 17.48 0.21
C VAL A 707 -21.17 16.63 0.50
N PRO A 708 -22.28 16.79 -0.25
CA PRO A 708 -23.45 15.95 -0.08
C PRO A 708 -23.17 14.50 -0.54
N PRO A 709 -23.76 13.48 0.11
CA PRO A 709 -23.65 12.10 -0.35
C PRO A 709 -24.32 11.94 -1.72
N SER A 710 -23.58 11.42 -2.70
CA SER A 710 -24.11 11.00 -3.99
C SER A 710 -24.85 9.68 -3.82
N THR A 711 -26.18 9.73 -3.73
CA THR A 711 -27.12 8.84 -4.45
C THR A 711 -28.56 9.16 -4.06
N SER A 712 -29.43 9.20 -5.08
CA SER A 712 -30.91 9.30 -5.06
C SER A 712 -31.52 10.69 -4.86
N GLY A 713 -32.43 11.04 -5.78
CA GLY A 713 -33.10 12.33 -5.84
C GLY A 713 -34.13 12.51 -4.73
N ALA A 714 -33.77 13.32 -3.73
CA ALA A 714 -34.63 14.19 -2.94
C ALA A 714 -33.69 15.19 -2.23
N VAL A 715 -33.98 16.50 -2.28
CA VAL A 715 -33.15 17.52 -1.63
C VAL A 715 -33.52 17.58 -0.15
N GLU A 716 -32.88 16.75 0.65
CA GLU A 716 -33.04 16.70 2.11
C GLU A 716 -31.69 17.02 2.77
N TRP A 717 -31.61 18.13 3.51
CA TRP A 717 -30.38 18.56 4.21
C TRP A 717 -30.38 17.99 5.63
N ARG A 718 -29.34 17.23 6.00
CA ARG A 718 -29.11 16.76 7.38
C ARG A 718 -28.03 17.59 8.07
N PHE A 719 -28.30 18.01 9.30
CA PHE A 719 -27.39 18.79 10.13
C PHE A 719 -27.14 18.09 11.45
N ARG A 720 -25.87 17.99 11.85
CA ARG A 720 -25.46 17.50 13.18
C ARG A 720 -24.69 18.63 13.87
N GLY A 721 -25.32 19.30 14.84
CA GLY A 721 -24.76 20.46 15.53
C GLY A 721 -24.38 20.13 16.98
N ALA A 722 -23.18 20.56 17.40
CA ALA A 722 -22.89 20.76 18.82
C ALA A 722 -23.50 22.12 19.24
N ASP A 723 -24.09 22.16 20.44
CA ASP A 723 -24.68 23.35 21.04
C ASP A 723 -23.65 24.49 21.16
N PRO A 724 -23.86 25.66 20.53
CA PRO A 724 -22.97 26.80 20.65
C PRO A 724 -23.11 27.57 21.98
N GLY A 725 -24.06 27.18 22.85
CA GLY A 725 -24.34 27.83 24.13
C GLY A 725 -25.10 29.15 24.00
N ASP A 726 -25.67 29.60 25.11
CA ASP A 726 -26.46 30.85 25.16
C ASP A 726 -25.58 32.09 24.90
N GLY A 727 -26.05 32.96 24.00
CA GLY A 727 -25.48 34.31 23.82
C GLY A 727 -24.47 34.49 22.67
N TRP A 728 -24.31 33.50 21.79
CA TRP A 728 -23.48 33.67 20.60
C TRP A 728 -24.17 34.54 19.54
N THR A 729 -23.59 35.70 19.22
CA THR A 729 -23.93 36.49 18.02
C THR A 729 -22.71 36.62 17.12
N ARG A 730 -22.94 36.57 15.80
CA ARG A 730 -21.89 36.79 14.80
C ARG A 730 -21.35 38.23 14.98
N PRO A 731 -20.02 38.45 14.94
CA PRO A 731 -19.40 39.77 15.20
C PRO A 731 -19.88 40.93 14.30
N ASP A 732 -20.46 40.62 13.13
CA ASP A 732 -20.92 41.60 12.15
C ASP A 732 -22.45 41.71 12.09
N PHE A 733 -23.17 41.06 13.01
CA PHE A 733 -24.62 41.02 13.03
C PHE A 733 -25.14 42.06 14.04
N ASP A 734 -25.73 43.13 13.51
CA ASP A 734 -26.31 44.21 14.31
C ASP A 734 -27.79 43.94 14.64
N ASP A 735 -28.03 43.37 15.83
CA ASP A 735 -29.37 43.11 16.37
C ASP A 735 -30.17 44.40 16.67
N SER A 736 -29.55 45.58 16.65
CA SER A 736 -30.23 46.86 16.93
C SER A 736 -31.02 47.42 15.74
N LEU A 737 -30.83 46.88 14.54
CA LEU A 737 -31.55 47.27 13.31
C LEU A 737 -32.96 46.67 13.20
N TRP A 738 -33.40 45.89 14.19
CA TRP A 738 -34.71 45.24 14.21
C TRP A 738 -35.57 45.79 15.37
N GLU A 739 -36.67 46.48 15.07
CA GLU A 739 -37.73 46.65 16.05
C GLU A 739 -38.38 45.27 16.32
N ARG A 740 -38.64 44.94 17.59
CA ARG A 740 -39.44 43.75 17.95
C ARG A 740 -40.87 43.93 17.42
N GLY A 741 -41.08 43.53 16.17
CA GLY A 741 -42.35 43.54 15.47
C GLY A 741 -42.62 42.18 14.81
N ALA A 742 -43.88 41.77 14.82
CA ALA A 742 -44.34 40.41 14.52
C ALA A 742 -44.05 39.96 13.08
N ALA A 743 -42.99 39.17 12.90
CA ALA A 743 -42.84 38.26 11.75
C ALA A 743 -42.97 36.81 12.25
N LEU A 744 -44.22 36.37 12.40
CA LEU A 744 -44.62 34.99 12.70
C LEU A 744 -44.71 34.18 11.39
N PHE A 745 -44.29 32.91 11.42
CA PHE A 745 -45.00 31.72 10.91
C PHE A 745 -44.14 30.51 11.28
N GLY A 746 -44.53 29.42 11.97
CA GLY A 746 -45.75 28.92 12.59
C GLY A 746 -45.40 27.67 13.43
N ARG A 747 -46.30 27.27 14.35
CA ARG A 747 -46.16 26.23 15.39
C ARG A 747 -46.81 24.91 14.94
N ILE A 748 -46.20 23.75 15.21
CA ILE A 748 -46.89 22.45 15.06
C ILE A 748 -47.66 22.16 16.35
N ALA A 749 -48.93 21.77 16.24
CA ALA A 749 -49.60 21.02 17.29
C ALA A 749 -50.57 20.00 16.65
N PRO A 750 -50.43 18.70 16.96
CA PRO A 750 -51.37 17.69 16.49
C PRO A 750 -52.61 17.71 17.39
N LYS A 751 -53.79 17.44 16.83
CA LYS A 751 -54.95 17.13 17.65
C LYS A 751 -55.70 15.94 17.06
N LYS A 752 -55.45 14.77 17.67
CA LYS A 752 -56.26 13.54 17.61
C LYS A 752 -56.14 12.72 16.31
N PRO A 753 -56.28 11.37 16.41
CA PRO A 753 -56.04 10.46 15.30
C PRO A 753 -57.19 10.51 14.27
N PRO A 754 -56.93 10.11 13.02
CA PRO A 754 -57.97 10.06 11.99
C PRO A 754 -59.07 9.06 12.38
N LYS A 755 -60.32 9.41 12.10
CA LYS A 755 -61.44 8.46 12.08
C LYS A 755 -61.47 7.80 10.69
N GLU A 756 -61.85 6.54 10.63
CA GLU A 756 -61.95 5.75 9.39
C GLU A 756 -62.77 6.48 8.32
N GLY A 757 -62.19 6.61 7.12
CA GLY A 757 -62.94 6.76 5.88
C GLY A 757 -62.84 8.07 5.07
N GLU A 758 -61.95 9.03 5.37
CA GLU A 758 -61.89 10.28 4.59
C GLU A 758 -60.47 10.71 4.15
N GLU A 759 -60.39 11.16 2.89
CA GLU A 759 -59.21 11.35 2.04
C GLU A 759 -58.29 12.53 2.43
N GLU A 760 -57.02 12.39 2.01
CA GLU A 760 -55.91 13.35 2.18
C GLU A 760 -56.23 14.74 1.60
N LEU A 761 -56.27 15.76 2.45
CA LEU A 761 -56.21 17.17 2.01
C LEU A 761 -54.90 17.80 2.50
N VAL A 762 -53.94 17.89 1.57
CA VAL A 762 -52.71 18.68 1.73
C VAL A 762 -53.10 20.16 1.65
N TYR A 763 -53.14 20.85 2.78
CA TYR A 763 -53.30 22.30 2.81
C TYR A 763 -51.98 22.99 2.42
N THR A 764 -52.00 23.74 1.31
CA THR A 764 -50.93 24.66 0.93
C THR A 764 -51.35 26.08 1.33
N PRO A 765 -50.65 26.79 2.23
CA PRO A 765 -51.01 28.15 2.59
C PRO A 765 -50.80 29.12 1.41
N PRO A 766 -51.61 30.19 1.27
CA PRO A 766 -51.46 31.14 0.18
C PRO A 766 -50.18 31.99 0.33
N PRO A 767 -49.50 32.34 -0.78
CA PRO A 767 -48.25 33.10 -0.72
C PRO A 767 -48.52 34.56 -0.31
N VAL A 768 -47.75 35.04 0.67
CA VAL A 768 -47.70 36.45 1.04
C VAL A 768 -46.77 37.18 0.07
N ARG A 769 -47.23 38.26 -0.57
CA ARG A 769 -46.39 39.15 -1.39
C ARG A 769 -46.22 40.49 -0.69
N THR A 770 -44.98 40.91 -0.46
CA THR A 770 -44.63 42.24 0.05
C THR A 770 -43.71 42.96 -0.95
N PRO A 771 -43.85 44.28 -1.19
CA PRO A 771 -43.01 45.02 -2.13
C PRO A 771 -41.76 45.54 -1.41
N TRP A 772 -40.61 44.89 -1.60
CA TRP A 772 -39.31 45.41 -1.15
C TRP A 772 -38.24 45.14 -2.21
N ASP A 773 -37.63 46.22 -2.70
CA ASP A 773 -36.53 46.24 -3.66
C ASP A 773 -35.20 46.42 -2.90
N SER A 774 -34.63 45.31 -2.45
CA SER A 774 -33.29 45.28 -1.88
C SER A 774 -32.59 43.99 -2.26
N GLU A 775 -31.31 44.07 -2.65
CA GLU A 775 -30.49 42.93 -3.10
C GLU A 775 -30.19 41.89 -1.99
N ARG A 776 -30.68 42.06 -0.75
CA ARG A 776 -30.41 41.17 0.40
C ARG A 776 -31.62 41.06 1.33
N LEU A 777 -32.38 39.96 1.21
CA LEU A 777 -33.48 39.62 2.12
C LEU A 777 -32.98 38.64 3.20
N TRP A 778 -33.26 38.89 4.47
CA TRP A 778 -32.90 38.00 5.58
C TRP A 778 -34.15 37.64 6.40
N LEU A 779 -34.42 36.33 6.55
CA LEU A 779 -35.56 35.81 7.32
C LEU A 779 -35.04 35.06 8.56
N ARG A 780 -35.44 35.51 9.75
CA ARG A 780 -35.09 34.84 11.02
C ARG A 780 -36.31 34.08 11.55
N ARG A 781 -36.16 32.78 11.82
CA ARG A 781 -37.14 31.97 12.52
C ARG A 781 -36.48 31.29 13.71
N VAL A 782 -37.06 31.47 14.88
CA VAL A 782 -36.59 30.85 16.13
C VAL A 782 -37.51 29.67 16.43
N PHE A 783 -36.94 28.51 16.71
CA PHE A 783 -37.66 27.32 17.13
C PHE A 783 -37.25 27.00 18.56
N GLU A 784 -38.22 26.76 19.44
CA GLU A 784 -37.95 26.15 20.74
C GLU A 784 -37.89 24.63 20.54
N VAL A 785 -36.73 24.03 20.82
CA VAL A 785 -36.53 22.57 20.76
C VAL A 785 -36.77 21.99 22.15
N PRO A 786 -37.75 21.09 22.34
CA PRO A 786 -38.06 20.57 23.67
C PRO A 786 -37.07 19.46 24.09
N GLY A 787 -36.17 19.76 25.03
CA GLY A 787 -35.40 18.77 25.81
C GLY A 787 -33.98 18.44 25.32
N GLU A 788 -33.12 18.01 26.25
CA GLU A 788 -31.76 17.51 25.96
C GLU A 788 -31.84 16.21 25.15
N GLY A 789 -31.03 16.11 24.08
CA GLY A 789 -30.89 14.88 23.28
C GLY A 789 -31.59 14.87 21.94
N PHE A 790 -31.46 15.96 21.17
CA PHE A 790 -31.93 15.98 19.78
C PHE A 790 -30.76 15.83 18.81
N GLU A 791 -30.80 14.81 17.93
CA GLU A 791 -29.69 14.50 17.01
C GLU A 791 -29.80 15.18 15.64
N ASP A 792 -31.00 15.39 15.07
CA ASP A 792 -31.21 15.88 13.69
C ASP A 792 -32.55 16.63 13.50
N PHE A 793 -32.59 17.88 12.97
CA PHE A 793 -33.86 18.55 12.54
C PHE A 793 -33.89 18.78 11.04
N ARG A 794 -35.13 18.91 10.51
CA ARG A 794 -35.40 19.12 9.08
C ARG A 794 -36.18 20.41 8.88
N LEU A 795 -35.79 21.18 7.87
CA LEU A 795 -36.43 22.45 7.53
C LEU A 795 -36.68 22.48 6.02
N ARG A 796 -37.95 22.63 5.64
CA ARG A 796 -38.37 22.74 4.23
C ARG A 796 -38.64 24.19 3.92
N VAL A 797 -37.99 24.71 2.88
CA VAL A 797 -38.13 26.11 2.42
C VAL A 797 -38.44 26.06 0.92
N GLU A 798 -39.53 26.71 0.52
CA GLU A 798 -39.93 26.88 -0.87
C GLU A 798 -39.76 28.37 -1.23
N PHE A 799 -38.87 28.66 -2.19
CA PHE A 799 -38.51 30.02 -2.57
C PHE A 799 -38.15 30.07 -4.06
N ARG A 800 -38.61 31.11 -4.77
CA ARG A 800 -38.26 31.30 -6.19
C ARG A 800 -37.04 32.20 -6.31
N GLY A 801 -35.86 31.59 -6.43
CA GLY A 801 -34.57 32.25 -6.56
C GLY A 801 -33.49 31.53 -5.75
N SER A 802 -32.26 32.03 -5.81
CA SER A 802 -31.18 31.56 -4.94
C SER A 802 -31.29 32.20 -3.55
N PHE A 803 -31.06 31.41 -2.51
CA PHE A 803 -30.98 31.88 -1.13
C PHE A 803 -29.92 31.11 -0.36
N ASP A 804 -29.37 31.76 0.66
CA ASP A 804 -28.44 31.13 1.60
C ASP A 804 -29.17 30.78 2.90
N VAL A 805 -28.91 29.59 3.42
CA VAL A 805 -29.34 29.16 4.74
C VAL A 805 -28.18 29.33 5.71
N TRP A 806 -28.46 29.94 6.86
CA TRP A 806 -27.51 30.11 7.95
C TRP A 806 -28.12 29.55 9.23
N VAL A 807 -27.40 28.66 9.92
CA VAL A 807 -27.83 28.07 11.21
C VAL A 807 -26.79 28.45 12.25
N ASN A 808 -27.22 29.17 13.29
CA ASN A 808 -26.32 29.68 14.35
C ASN A 808 -25.09 30.42 13.79
N GLY A 809 -25.30 31.22 12.73
CA GLY A 809 -24.26 32.00 12.06
C GLY A 809 -23.27 31.22 11.20
N VAL A 810 -23.42 29.89 11.08
CA VAL A 810 -22.68 29.06 10.13
C VAL A 810 -23.50 28.95 8.85
N HIS A 811 -22.86 29.21 7.71
CA HIS A 811 -23.50 28.99 6.40
C HIS A 811 -23.77 27.50 6.25
N ALA A 812 -25.05 27.17 6.16
CA ALA A 812 -25.57 25.82 6.15
C ALA A 812 -25.76 25.29 4.72
N GLY A 813 -25.91 26.19 3.74
CA GLY A 813 -26.00 25.85 2.31
C GLY A 813 -26.61 26.98 1.47
N SER A 814 -26.51 26.87 0.16
CA SER A 814 -27.14 27.77 -0.81
C SER A 814 -28.09 26.97 -1.70
N SER A 815 -29.26 27.51 -2.04
CA SER A 815 -30.10 26.94 -3.10
C SER A 815 -29.57 27.36 -4.48
N GLY A 816 -29.62 26.44 -5.45
CA GLY A 816 -29.41 26.77 -6.86
C GLY A 816 -30.65 27.43 -7.47
N GLU A 817 -30.53 28.04 -8.64
CA GLU A 817 -31.59 28.84 -9.29
C GLU A 817 -32.86 28.05 -9.72
N GLU A 818 -32.91 26.73 -9.57
CA GLU A 818 -34.10 25.92 -9.87
C GLU A 818 -34.46 24.99 -8.70
N SER A 819 -35.28 25.48 -7.78
CA SER A 819 -36.10 24.65 -6.91
C SER A 819 -37.39 25.40 -6.58
N ALA A 820 -38.52 24.93 -7.10
CA ALA A 820 -39.85 25.42 -6.78
C ALA A 820 -40.33 24.85 -5.44
#